data_AF-A0A496PSA3-F1
#
_entry.id   AF-A0A496PSA3-F1
#
_cell.length_a   1.000
_cell.length_b   1.000
_cell.length_c   1.000
_cell.angle_alpha   90.00
_cell.angle_beta   90.00
_cell.angle_gamma   90.00
#
_symmetry.space_group_name_H-M   'P 1'
#
loop_
_entity.id
_entity.type
_entity.pdbx_description
1 polymer ?
#
loop_
_entity_poly.entity_id
_entity_poly.type
_entity_poly.pdbx_seq_one_letter_code
_entity_poly.pdbx_strand_id
1 'polypeptide(L)'
;MRLIFGALLDRPTQIIKSAQVLFAQFGLKKVTTDDIAKEAQVSKATVYKYFKNKFEIFDQVIEREANSLLTAIEDAVAAETSTADKLQAHLKMRLSNRSEFINFYRVTQESRADYWPFIVRIRRQFLDKEQRTVARIIKDGVASGELEVENPERAALVLVLALASVEYQWSLDESRFTLPKLIDLMLKMMLNGIRKREMNISDSNKINGKRELLKLDTTMVEHYSNGPHKFHIPVMGTGFTIDTPLRVAKYGISSVISIGDDSLMEQVRKFYLEKSGRSYNPIPVGEEDCREKRTRSYLNLINELVEIQMQSIRSEAFEPGNDITRYFEMLPDGSLKDTYSKMLNSKDSKTKMELQSALRHQVVTGHIDVNIMTKVDQEQYHNNIKGPPESGLAMAALRGFATSKLRSSVVLSAGINKRLFAHMAKFEDFFPSNEGPPKKTIILKVSDYRSAMLQGKLFVRHGLWISEFRIESGLNCGGHAFANVGELMGPILEEFKNKRTSLEEMLRKKYYDALAKLGKKPWGQPSISLSAQGGVGTLEEHKFLVNHYGLDSVGWGTPFLMVPQVTNVGEENLKKLISAKQEDVVLSDASPLGVPFWKLRTSASDEIRRKRIRDGVPGSPCPKRYLSSDFEFSRTPICKASSRYQKLKLDQISKSSLPEKIKKAKIDEVLSKTCLCSDLAAGVLTCLGIDSHSNLAICCGPGIVDFKKVATLREMVDHIYGRLSLICNPDRPHMFIKELSLYITFLQSQLDKAEIGIVKLSEKYFADFSQNLLGGIEYYRELASHLNGSGSSRFLTALKTFEDQIMQMKCNPSVSLQPSVA
;
A
#
# COMPACT_ATOMS: atom_id res chain seq x y z
N MET A 1 66.33 6.81 -6.92
CA MET A 1 65.80 7.01 -5.55
C MET A 1 64.52 6.20 -5.30
N ARG A 2 64.50 4.88 -5.62
CA ARG A 2 63.31 3.98 -5.53
C ARG A 2 63.52 2.78 -4.59
N LEU A 3 64.50 2.86 -3.67
CA LEU A 3 64.98 1.72 -2.87
C LEU A 3 64.85 1.87 -1.34
N ILE A 4 64.06 2.82 -0.82
CA ILE A 4 63.95 3.05 0.66
C ILE A 4 62.49 3.13 1.16
N PHE A 5 61.55 2.35 0.61
CA PHE A 5 60.18 2.27 1.17
C PHE A 5 59.72 0.85 1.53
N GLY A 6 60.62 -0.14 1.47
CA GLY A 6 60.32 -1.54 1.78
C GLY A 6 60.41 -1.92 3.27
N ALA A 7 60.89 -1.02 4.13
CA ALA A 7 61.02 -1.28 5.56
C ALA A 7 59.99 -0.43 6.33
N LEU A 8 58.97 -1.08 6.91
CA LEU A 8 57.99 -0.62 7.94
C LEU A 8 56.49 -0.83 7.63
N LEU A 9 56.10 -1.60 6.60
CA LEU A 9 54.69 -2.04 6.47
C LEU A 9 54.57 -3.53 6.78
N ASP A 10 53.60 -3.88 7.62
CA ASP A 10 53.24 -5.28 7.83
C ASP A 10 52.72 -5.93 6.53
N ARG A 11 52.86 -7.25 6.44
CA ARG A 11 52.49 -8.01 5.24
C ARG A 11 51.01 -7.82 4.83
N PRO A 12 50.03 -7.79 5.76
CA PRO A 12 48.63 -7.48 5.43
C PRO A 12 48.46 -6.09 4.77
N THR A 13 49.11 -5.05 5.32
CA THR A 13 48.99 -3.68 4.81
C THR A 13 49.59 -3.54 3.41
N GLN A 14 50.72 -4.22 3.15
CA GLN A 14 51.33 -4.29 1.82
C GLN A 14 50.37 -4.90 0.79
N ILE A 15 49.71 -6.00 1.15
CA ILE A 15 48.71 -6.67 0.30
C ILE A 15 47.51 -5.77 0.04
N ILE A 16 46.95 -5.13 1.08
CA ILE A 16 45.79 -4.24 0.95
C ILE A 16 46.11 -3.04 0.04
N LYS A 17 47.26 -2.39 0.20
CA LYS A 17 47.67 -1.25 -0.66
C LYS A 17 47.83 -1.66 -2.11
N SER A 18 48.43 -2.82 -2.37
CA SER A 18 48.61 -3.35 -3.72
C SER A 18 47.26 -3.68 -4.36
N ALA A 19 46.36 -4.30 -3.59
CA ALA A 19 45.00 -4.59 -4.03
C ALA A 19 44.19 -3.31 -4.30
N GLN A 20 44.34 -2.26 -3.48
CA GLN A 20 43.68 -0.97 -3.67
C GLN A 20 43.97 -0.37 -5.05
N VAL A 21 45.23 -0.38 -5.48
CA VAL A 21 45.66 0.12 -6.80
C VAL A 21 45.04 -0.73 -7.92
N LEU A 22 45.13 -2.05 -7.81
CA LEU A 22 44.58 -2.96 -8.82
C LEU A 22 43.06 -2.84 -8.95
N PHE A 23 42.33 -2.75 -7.84
CA PHE A 23 40.88 -2.57 -7.85
C PHE A 23 40.48 -1.22 -8.43
N ALA A 24 41.22 -0.15 -8.13
CA ALA A 24 40.97 1.17 -8.70
C ALA A 24 41.08 1.15 -10.23
N GLN A 25 42.10 0.47 -10.75
CA GLN A 25 42.41 0.43 -12.17
C GLN A 25 41.51 -0.55 -12.96
N PHE A 26 41.30 -1.76 -12.44
CA PHE A 26 40.69 -2.85 -13.21
C PHE A 26 39.29 -3.27 -12.72
N GLY A 27 38.86 -2.82 -11.54
CA GLY A 27 37.61 -3.20 -10.89
C GLY A 27 37.64 -4.59 -10.26
N LEU A 28 36.73 -4.85 -9.31
CA LEU A 28 36.72 -6.07 -8.48
C LEU A 28 36.65 -7.37 -9.30
N LYS A 29 35.90 -7.35 -10.41
CA LYS A 29 35.62 -8.53 -11.23
C LYS A 29 36.89 -9.06 -11.92
N LYS A 30 37.75 -8.17 -12.41
CA LYS A 30 38.92 -8.52 -13.26
C LYS A 30 40.17 -8.86 -12.46
N VAL A 31 40.29 -8.35 -11.23
CA VAL A 31 41.46 -8.61 -10.37
C VAL A 31 41.38 -10.00 -9.73
N THR A 32 42.47 -10.75 -9.79
CA THR A 32 42.65 -12.06 -9.13
C THR A 32 43.58 -11.94 -7.91
N THR A 33 43.56 -12.95 -7.02
CA THR A 33 44.51 -13.03 -5.91
C THR A 33 45.96 -13.14 -6.38
N ASP A 34 46.17 -13.65 -7.60
CA ASP A 34 47.50 -13.87 -8.17
C ASP A 34 48.08 -12.55 -8.68
N ASP A 35 47.23 -11.70 -9.25
CA ASP A 35 47.58 -10.31 -9.60
C ASP A 35 47.97 -9.52 -8.35
N ILE A 36 47.18 -9.66 -7.28
CA ILE A 36 47.45 -9.01 -5.98
C ILE A 36 48.77 -9.50 -5.38
N ALA A 37 49.05 -10.82 -5.42
CA ALA A 37 50.29 -11.38 -4.90
C ALA A 37 51.52 -10.87 -5.68
N LYS A 38 51.41 -10.80 -7.02
CA LYS A 38 52.46 -10.25 -7.89
C LYS A 38 52.74 -8.78 -7.59
N GLU A 39 51.70 -7.95 -7.54
CA GLU A 39 51.83 -6.52 -7.26
C GLU A 39 52.42 -6.26 -5.86
N ALA A 40 51.98 -7.04 -4.87
CA ALA A 40 52.49 -6.96 -3.50
C ALA A 40 53.88 -7.61 -3.32
N GLN A 41 54.46 -8.22 -4.36
CA GLN A 41 55.74 -8.94 -4.30
C GLN A 41 55.78 -10.00 -3.19
N VAL A 42 54.70 -10.77 -3.05
CA VAL A 42 54.58 -11.89 -2.11
C VAL A 42 54.12 -13.16 -2.81
N SER A 43 54.32 -14.31 -2.17
CA SER A 43 53.77 -15.56 -2.70
C SER A 43 52.25 -15.60 -2.57
N LYS A 44 51.56 -16.33 -3.45
CA LYS A 44 50.13 -16.61 -3.34
C LYS A 44 49.77 -17.24 -1.99
N ALA A 45 50.62 -18.13 -1.48
CA ALA A 45 50.45 -18.74 -0.15
C ALA A 45 50.49 -17.70 0.97
N THR A 46 51.31 -16.65 0.84
CA THR A 46 51.36 -15.54 1.79
C THR A 46 50.05 -14.74 1.79
N VAL A 47 49.41 -14.52 0.63
CA VAL A 47 48.09 -13.85 0.57
C VAL A 47 47.04 -14.69 1.29
N TYR A 48 46.96 -15.99 1.01
CA TYR A 48 46.00 -16.89 1.66
C TYR A 48 46.25 -17.12 3.15
N LYS A 49 47.48 -16.86 3.63
CA LYS A 49 47.78 -16.86 5.07
C LYS A 49 47.01 -15.76 5.82
N TYR A 50 46.78 -14.61 5.19
CA TYR A 50 46.18 -13.44 5.83
C TYR A 50 44.73 -13.20 5.41
N PHE A 51 44.34 -13.62 4.20
CA PHE A 51 43.01 -13.38 3.66
C PHE A 51 42.46 -14.63 3.00
N LYS A 52 41.24 -15.01 3.36
CA LYS A 52 40.56 -16.22 2.87
C LYS A 52 40.28 -16.16 1.37
N ASN A 53 40.03 -14.97 0.84
CA ASN A 53 39.72 -14.75 -0.56
C ASN A 53 39.89 -13.26 -0.94
N LYS A 54 39.76 -12.95 -2.24
CA LYS A 54 39.88 -11.56 -2.74
C LYS A 54 38.79 -10.61 -2.23
N PHE A 55 37.64 -11.11 -1.79
CA PHE A 55 36.55 -10.28 -1.27
C PHE A 55 36.87 -9.73 0.12
N GLU A 56 37.53 -10.53 0.97
CA GLU A 56 38.01 -10.06 2.28
C GLU A 56 39.08 -8.96 2.11
N ILE A 57 39.95 -9.09 1.10
CA ILE A 57 40.92 -8.02 0.76
C ILE A 57 40.17 -6.77 0.27
N PHE A 58 39.13 -6.95 -0.53
CA PHE A 58 38.31 -5.84 -1.02
C PHE A 58 37.54 -5.15 0.11
N ASP A 59 37.00 -5.89 1.08
CA ASP A 59 36.36 -5.33 2.28
C ASP A 59 37.31 -4.34 2.98
N GLN A 60 38.55 -4.78 3.22
CA GLN A 60 39.59 -3.99 3.87
C GLN A 60 39.99 -2.74 3.05
N VAL A 61 40.02 -2.85 1.72
CA VAL A 61 40.28 -1.70 0.83
C VAL A 61 39.16 -0.66 0.94
N ILE A 62 37.90 -1.08 0.94
CA ILE A 62 36.74 -0.17 1.04
C ILE A 62 36.68 0.49 2.42
N GLU A 63 36.90 -0.27 3.49
CA GLU A 63 36.96 0.25 4.86
C GLU A 63 38.10 1.27 5.02
N ARG A 64 39.27 0.99 4.44
CA ARG A 64 40.41 1.90 4.43
C ARG A 64 40.10 3.20 3.70
N GLU A 65 39.58 3.14 2.47
CA GLU A 65 39.24 4.35 1.71
C GLU A 65 38.15 5.18 2.38
N ALA A 66 37.13 4.55 2.97
CA ALA A 66 36.10 5.24 3.73
C ALA A 66 36.68 6.02 4.93
N ASN A 67 37.57 5.38 5.69
CA ASN A 67 38.22 6.03 6.83
C ASN A 67 39.18 7.13 6.40
N SER A 68 39.98 6.91 5.34
CA SER A 68 40.89 7.94 4.81
C SER A 68 40.14 9.16 4.27
N LEU A 69 39.00 8.96 3.59
CA LEU A 69 38.14 10.06 3.15
C LEU A 69 37.60 10.86 4.34
N LEU A 70 37.15 10.17 5.40
CA LEU A 70 36.66 10.85 6.60
C LEU A 70 37.76 11.70 7.26
N THR A 71 38.98 11.16 7.41
CA THR A 71 40.11 11.92 7.94
C THR A 71 40.43 13.13 7.07
N ALA A 72 40.45 12.97 5.74
CA ALA A 72 40.71 14.09 4.83
C ALA A 72 39.63 15.18 4.93
N ILE A 73 38.37 14.81 5.14
CA ILE A 73 37.28 15.76 5.41
C ILE A 73 37.50 16.48 6.74
N GLU A 74 37.86 15.76 7.80
CA GLU A 74 38.12 16.33 9.12
C GLU A 74 39.29 17.31 9.08
N ASP A 75 40.38 16.97 8.40
CA ASP A 75 41.56 17.83 8.22
C ASP A 75 41.23 19.10 7.43
N ALA A 76 40.48 18.96 6.32
CA ALA A 76 40.07 20.10 5.50
C ALA A 76 39.12 21.03 6.25
N VAL A 77 38.21 20.48 7.05
CA VAL A 77 37.31 21.27 7.91
C VAL A 77 38.12 21.96 9.03
N ALA A 78 39.12 21.29 9.61
CA ALA A 78 39.93 21.84 10.69
C ALA A 78 40.85 22.98 10.24
N ALA A 79 41.19 23.05 8.95
CA ALA A 79 42.00 24.11 8.37
C ALA A 79 41.25 25.45 8.22
N GLU A 80 39.92 25.43 8.30
CA GLU A 80 39.06 26.60 8.10
C GLU A 80 38.55 27.17 9.43
N THR A 81 38.28 28.48 9.46
CA THR A 81 37.88 29.19 10.69
C THR A 81 36.38 29.47 10.73
N SER A 82 35.82 30.05 9.67
CA SER A 82 34.40 30.41 9.61
C SER A 82 33.49 29.21 9.37
N THR A 83 32.23 29.30 9.79
CA THR A 83 31.26 28.21 9.58
C THR A 83 31.00 27.96 8.10
N ALA A 84 30.95 29.02 7.29
CA ALA A 84 30.75 28.93 5.86
C ALA A 84 31.92 28.24 5.15
N ASP A 85 33.15 28.60 5.51
CA ASP A 85 34.36 28.01 4.92
C ASP A 85 34.52 26.54 5.32
N LYS A 86 34.22 26.19 6.57
CA LYS A 86 34.18 24.80 7.05
C LYS A 86 33.19 23.94 6.26
N LEU A 87 31.97 24.44 6.02
CA LEU A 87 30.97 23.74 5.20
C LEU A 87 31.39 23.65 3.73
N GLN A 88 32.07 24.68 3.20
CA GLN A 88 32.61 24.68 1.85
C GLN A 88 33.76 23.68 1.68
N ALA A 89 34.68 23.61 2.63
CA ALA A 89 35.77 22.64 2.66
C ALA A 89 35.22 21.21 2.70
N HIS A 90 34.23 20.94 3.55
CA HIS A 90 33.52 19.66 3.60
C HIS A 90 32.95 19.26 2.23
N LEU A 91 32.13 20.12 1.61
CA LEU A 91 31.50 19.84 0.31
C LEU A 91 32.52 19.64 -0.80
N LYS A 92 33.59 20.45 -0.80
CA LYS A 92 34.67 20.36 -1.79
C LYS A 92 35.42 19.03 -1.68
N MET A 93 35.75 18.59 -0.46
CA MET A 93 36.43 17.31 -0.24
C MET A 93 35.59 16.12 -0.67
N ARG A 94 34.28 16.17 -0.36
CA ARG A 94 33.33 15.12 -0.74
C ARG A 94 33.16 14.99 -2.25
N LEU A 95 33.16 16.10 -2.99
CA LEU A 95 32.89 16.12 -4.43
C LEU A 95 34.12 16.12 -5.33
N SER A 96 35.30 16.54 -4.87
CA SER A 96 36.46 16.77 -5.74
C SER A 96 37.51 15.64 -5.73
N ASN A 97 37.58 14.83 -4.66
CA ASN A 97 38.66 13.85 -4.48
C ASN A 97 38.26 12.41 -4.85
N ARG A 98 37.34 12.25 -5.80
CA ARG A 98 36.76 10.95 -6.15
C ARG A 98 37.78 9.98 -6.76
N SER A 99 38.77 10.46 -7.50
CA SER A 99 39.83 9.62 -8.07
C SER A 99 40.71 8.97 -7.00
N GLU A 100 40.85 9.61 -5.84
CA GLU A 100 41.65 9.13 -4.70
C GLU A 100 40.93 8.05 -3.90
N PHE A 101 39.59 8.07 -3.86
CA PHE A 101 38.74 7.12 -3.12
C PHE A 101 37.80 6.33 -4.04
N ILE A 102 38.29 6.01 -5.24
CA ILE A 102 37.46 5.51 -6.33
C ILE A 102 36.81 4.15 -6.01
N ASN A 103 37.47 3.29 -5.21
CA ASN A 103 36.93 1.99 -4.85
C ASN A 103 35.71 2.15 -3.93
N PHE A 104 35.79 3.03 -2.92
CA PHE A 104 34.66 3.38 -2.05
C PHE A 104 33.45 3.92 -2.84
N TYR A 105 33.70 4.75 -3.85
CA TYR A 105 32.63 5.30 -4.67
C TYR A 105 32.03 4.31 -5.69
N ARG A 106 32.84 3.43 -6.30
CA ARG A 106 32.39 2.45 -7.32
C ARG A 106 31.72 1.20 -6.75
N VAL A 107 31.90 0.91 -5.48
CA VAL A 107 31.44 -0.36 -4.88
C VAL A 107 29.93 -0.63 -5.02
N THR A 108 29.13 0.43 -5.17
CA THR A 108 27.68 0.34 -5.39
C THR A 108 27.28 -0.05 -6.82
N GLN A 109 28.20 0.01 -7.77
CA GLN A 109 27.96 -0.31 -9.19
C GLN A 109 28.45 -1.72 -9.55
N GLU A 110 29.38 -2.27 -8.78
CA GLU A 110 30.08 -3.53 -9.12
C GLU A 110 29.65 -4.73 -8.27
N SER A 111 28.86 -4.54 -7.22
CA SER A 111 28.55 -5.56 -6.22
C SER A 111 27.37 -6.46 -6.60
N ARG A 112 27.53 -7.76 -6.32
CA ARG A 112 26.46 -8.76 -6.35
C ARG A 112 25.52 -8.59 -5.14
N ALA A 113 24.30 -9.12 -5.21
CA ALA A 113 23.28 -8.97 -4.17
C ALA A 113 23.71 -9.48 -2.77
N ASP A 114 24.57 -10.50 -2.72
CA ASP A 114 25.14 -11.10 -1.50
C ASP A 114 26.10 -10.18 -0.74
N TYR A 115 26.63 -9.15 -1.39
CA TYR A 115 27.60 -8.22 -0.82
C TYR A 115 26.95 -6.92 -0.29
N TRP A 116 25.65 -6.74 -0.55
CA TRP A 116 24.89 -5.55 -0.16
C TRP A 116 24.89 -5.26 1.34
N PRO A 117 24.79 -6.24 2.27
CA PRO A 117 24.84 -5.96 3.70
C PRO A 117 26.15 -5.30 4.17
N PHE A 118 27.29 -5.72 3.61
CA PHE A 118 28.59 -5.12 3.91
C PHE A 118 28.65 -3.66 3.44
N ILE A 119 28.19 -3.39 2.21
CA ILE A 119 28.16 -2.03 1.66
C ILE A 119 27.25 -1.10 2.44
N VAL A 120 26.07 -1.59 2.83
CA VAL A 120 25.15 -0.83 3.69
C VAL A 120 25.79 -0.53 5.04
N ARG A 121 26.50 -1.48 5.64
CA ARG A 121 27.20 -1.28 6.92
C ARG A 121 28.26 -0.18 6.82
N ILE A 122 29.17 -0.27 5.84
CA ILE A 122 30.27 0.70 5.70
C ILE A 122 29.74 2.08 5.35
N ARG A 123 28.76 2.19 4.46
CA ARG A 123 28.15 3.48 4.14
C ARG A 123 27.41 4.08 5.33
N ARG A 124 26.69 3.28 6.10
CA ARG A 124 26.05 3.77 7.33
C ARG A 124 27.10 4.31 8.31
N GLN A 125 28.15 3.54 8.58
CA GLN A 125 29.22 3.97 9.50
C GLN A 125 29.92 5.25 9.02
N PHE A 126 30.18 5.38 7.72
CA PHE A 126 30.75 6.59 7.14
C PHE A 126 29.80 7.79 7.33
N LEU A 127 28.54 7.65 6.93
CA LEU A 127 27.53 8.72 7.02
C LEU A 127 27.27 9.15 8.47
N ASP A 128 27.25 8.21 9.42
CA ASP A 128 27.07 8.51 10.84
C ASP A 128 28.23 9.35 11.41
N LYS A 129 29.48 9.04 11.02
CA LYS A 129 30.65 9.81 11.42
C LYS A 129 30.68 11.18 10.74
N GLU A 130 30.38 11.23 9.44
CA GLU A 130 30.28 12.46 8.67
C GLU A 130 29.21 13.41 9.25
N GLN A 131 28.04 12.88 9.61
CA GLN A 131 26.97 13.64 10.26
C GLN A 131 27.46 14.30 11.54
N ARG A 132 28.25 13.60 12.38
CA ARG A 132 28.80 14.18 13.61
C ARG A 132 29.75 15.34 13.31
N THR A 133 30.59 15.22 12.29
CA THR A 133 31.49 16.28 11.86
C THR A 133 30.71 17.51 11.38
N VAL A 134 29.69 17.33 10.54
CA VAL A 134 28.84 18.44 10.06
C VAL A 134 27.99 19.04 11.19
N ALA A 135 27.45 18.22 12.09
CA ALA A 135 26.67 18.71 13.23
C ALA A 135 27.50 19.59 14.15
N ARG A 136 28.78 19.26 14.36
CA ARG A 136 29.72 20.12 15.09
C ARG A 136 29.92 21.47 14.42
N ILE A 137 30.13 21.51 13.10
CA ILE A 137 30.25 22.77 12.34
C ILE A 137 28.99 23.64 12.53
N ILE A 138 27.79 23.05 12.42
CA ILE A 138 26.53 23.80 12.58
C ILE A 138 26.36 24.28 14.02
N LYS A 139 26.67 23.45 15.02
CA LYS A 139 26.62 23.85 16.43
C LYS A 139 27.55 25.02 16.73
N ASP A 140 28.77 24.97 16.23
CA ASP A 140 29.74 26.05 16.39
C ASP A 140 29.21 27.34 15.76
N GLY A 141 28.60 27.26 14.56
CA GLY A 141 27.99 28.41 13.88
C GLY A 141 26.73 28.96 14.58
N VAL A 142 25.95 28.12 15.25
CA VAL A 142 24.83 28.58 16.10
C VAL A 142 25.38 29.26 17.35
N ALA A 143 26.42 28.72 17.98
CA ALA A 143 27.04 29.29 19.17
C ALA A 143 27.75 30.63 18.89
N SER A 144 28.35 30.79 17.70
CA SER A 144 28.96 32.06 17.27
C SER A 144 27.94 33.07 16.74
N GLY A 145 26.67 32.67 16.56
CA GLY A 145 25.59 33.51 16.02
C GLY A 145 25.62 33.69 14.50
N GLU A 146 26.53 32.99 13.80
CA GLU A 146 26.59 32.94 12.33
C GLU A 146 25.38 32.21 11.71
N LEU A 147 24.80 31.26 12.44
CA LEU A 147 23.66 30.44 12.01
C LEU A 147 22.49 30.51 13.00
N GLU A 148 21.27 30.31 12.48
CA GLU A 148 20.04 30.16 13.26
C GLU A 148 19.37 28.84 12.88
N VAL A 149 19.59 27.81 13.69
CA VAL A 149 19.11 26.44 13.44
C VAL A 149 18.60 25.82 14.74
N GLU A 150 17.33 25.44 14.76
CA GLU A 150 16.67 24.85 15.94
C GLU A 150 17.23 23.46 16.31
N ASN A 151 17.60 22.64 15.32
CA ASN A 151 18.15 21.30 15.54
C ASN A 151 19.38 21.04 14.66
N PRO A 152 20.61 21.33 15.15
CA PRO A 152 21.85 21.16 14.41
C PRO A 152 22.10 19.73 13.91
N GLU A 153 21.72 18.71 14.67
CA GLU A 153 21.90 17.30 14.33
C GLU A 153 21.02 16.87 13.16
N ARG A 154 19.75 17.31 13.14
CA ARG A 154 18.82 17.07 12.03
C ARG A 154 19.22 17.86 10.79
N ALA A 155 19.68 19.11 10.97
CA ALA A 155 20.21 19.90 9.86
C ALA A 155 21.42 19.18 9.23
N ALA A 156 22.39 18.74 10.03
CA ALA A 156 23.54 17.97 9.57
C ALA A 156 23.14 16.68 8.84
N LEU A 157 22.15 15.94 9.37
CA LEU A 157 21.64 14.73 8.72
C LEU A 157 21.08 15.04 7.32
N VAL A 158 20.25 16.08 7.19
CA VAL A 158 19.65 16.48 5.91
C VAL A 158 20.74 16.87 4.92
N LEU A 159 21.77 17.60 5.36
CA LEU A 159 22.89 18.02 4.51
C LEU A 159 23.70 16.84 4.01
N VAL A 160 24.09 15.93 4.91
CA VAL A 160 24.87 14.73 4.57
C VAL A 160 24.08 13.82 3.63
N LEU A 161 22.77 13.64 3.85
CA LEU A 161 21.91 12.84 2.96
C LEU A 161 21.70 13.49 1.59
N ALA A 162 21.58 14.82 1.53
CA ALA A 162 21.48 15.55 0.27
C ALA A 162 22.75 15.39 -0.56
N LEU A 163 23.92 15.53 0.07
CA LEU A 163 25.22 15.35 -0.57
C LEU A 163 25.44 13.91 -1.05
N ALA A 164 25.17 12.92 -0.20
CA ALA A 164 25.26 11.51 -0.59
C ALA A 164 24.34 11.16 -1.77
N SER A 165 23.17 11.81 -1.87
CA SER A 165 22.24 11.63 -2.99
C SER A 165 22.77 12.23 -4.29
N VAL A 166 23.36 13.42 -4.21
CA VAL A 166 24.02 14.10 -5.33
C VAL A 166 25.20 13.28 -5.84
N GLU A 167 26.08 12.83 -4.94
CA GLU A 167 27.22 11.98 -5.26
C GLU A 167 26.79 10.67 -5.93
N TYR A 168 25.74 10.02 -5.42
CA TYR A 168 25.24 8.80 -6.04
C TYR A 168 24.75 9.05 -7.47
N GLN A 169 23.96 10.10 -7.71
CA GLN A 169 23.47 10.43 -9.05
C GLN A 169 24.61 10.83 -9.99
N TRP A 170 25.60 11.56 -9.49
CA TRP A 170 26.78 11.94 -10.26
C TRP A 170 27.68 10.73 -10.56
N SER A 171 27.73 9.74 -9.67
CA SER A 171 28.44 8.48 -9.93
C SER A 171 27.85 7.66 -11.07
N LEU A 172 26.56 7.83 -11.37
CA LEU A 172 25.85 7.15 -12.46
C LEU A 172 26.03 7.86 -13.81
N ASP A 173 26.25 9.17 -13.80
CA ASP A 173 26.44 10.00 -14.99
C ASP A 173 27.24 11.26 -14.63
N GLU A 174 28.53 11.23 -14.96
CA GLU A 174 29.47 12.31 -14.62
C GLU A 174 29.21 13.60 -15.42
N SER A 175 28.56 13.49 -16.58
CA SER A 175 28.23 14.62 -17.46
C SER A 175 27.02 15.43 -16.97
N ARG A 176 26.26 14.85 -16.03
CA ARG A 176 24.97 15.38 -15.57
C ARG A 176 25.10 16.69 -14.79
N PHE A 177 26.25 16.97 -14.19
CA PHE A 177 26.46 18.13 -13.34
C PHE A 177 27.83 18.78 -13.56
N THR A 178 27.88 20.11 -13.52
CA THR A 178 29.14 20.86 -13.43
C THR A 178 29.48 21.09 -11.95
N LEU A 179 30.48 20.40 -11.42
CA LEU A 179 30.83 20.41 -9.98
C LEU A 179 30.96 21.81 -9.35
N PRO A 180 31.66 22.79 -9.96
CA PRO A 180 31.84 24.09 -9.31
C PRO A 180 30.51 24.83 -9.13
N LYS A 181 29.61 24.74 -10.12
CA LYS A 181 28.27 25.36 -10.06
C LYS A 181 27.35 24.64 -9.07
N LEU A 182 27.50 23.31 -8.95
CA LEU A 182 26.72 22.51 -8.02
C LEU A 182 27.13 22.78 -6.57
N ILE A 183 28.44 22.84 -6.29
CA ILE A 183 28.97 23.18 -4.96
C ILE A 183 28.48 24.58 -4.55
N ASP A 184 28.59 25.58 -5.44
CA ASP A 184 28.13 26.95 -5.17
C ASP A 184 26.62 27.02 -4.91
N LEU A 185 25.81 26.31 -5.72
CA LEU A 185 24.36 26.26 -5.52
C LEU A 185 23.99 25.57 -4.20
N MET A 186 24.64 24.44 -3.88
CA MET A 186 24.41 23.73 -2.63
C MET A 186 24.79 24.62 -1.44
N LEU A 187 25.96 25.27 -1.47
CA LEU A 187 26.38 26.22 -0.42
C LEU A 187 25.38 27.36 -0.25
N LYS A 188 24.91 27.97 -1.34
CA LYS A 188 23.91 29.03 -1.29
C LYS A 188 22.59 28.56 -0.69
N MET A 189 22.09 27.40 -1.11
CA MET A 189 20.87 26.82 -0.54
C MET A 189 21.03 26.48 0.95
N MET A 190 22.20 25.95 1.32
CA MET A 190 22.51 25.57 2.69
C MET A 190 22.61 26.79 3.58
N LEU A 191 23.49 27.75 3.26
CA LEU A 191 23.72 28.94 4.06
C LEU A 191 22.51 29.86 4.08
N ASN A 192 21.79 30.08 2.97
CA ASN A 192 20.62 30.96 2.98
C ASN A 192 19.41 30.34 3.70
N GLY A 193 19.38 29.02 3.88
CA GLY A 193 18.36 28.31 4.65
C GLY A 193 18.60 28.33 6.15
N ILE A 194 19.82 28.62 6.60
CA ILE A 194 20.24 28.55 8.01
C ILE A 194 20.92 29.82 8.54
N ARG A 195 21.05 30.87 7.71
CA ARG A 195 21.60 32.17 8.12
C ARG A 195 20.55 32.96 8.90
N LYS A 196 21.00 33.60 9.98
CA LYS A 196 20.24 34.62 10.70
C LYS A 196 19.89 35.77 9.75
N ARG A 197 18.61 36.06 9.57
CA ARG A 197 18.17 37.18 8.72
C ARG A 197 18.27 38.48 9.52
N GLU A 198 19.07 39.44 9.07
CA GLU A 198 18.95 40.81 9.57
C GLU A 198 17.65 41.42 9.04
N MET A 199 16.70 41.68 9.94
CA MET A 199 15.50 42.46 9.60
C MET A 199 15.89 43.93 9.42
N ASN A 200 15.94 44.41 8.18
CA ASN A 200 15.92 45.83 7.91
C ASN A 200 14.49 46.37 8.08
N ILE A 201 14.33 47.34 8.98
CA ILE A 201 13.05 47.94 9.42
C ILE A 201 12.39 48.84 8.34
N SER A 202 12.84 48.80 7.09
CA SER A 202 12.32 49.66 6.01
C SER A 202 11.13 49.08 5.21
N ASP A 203 10.81 47.79 5.36
CA ASP A 203 9.79 47.13 4.51
C ASP A 203 8.36 47.21 5.08
N SER A 204 8.16 47.82 6.25
CA SER A 204 6.86 47.96 6.91
C SER A 204 5.89 48.94 6.24
N ASN A 205 6.34 49.77 5.29
CA ASN A 205 5.53 50.84 4.70
C ASN A 205 4.97 50.57 3.28
N LYS A 206 5.03 49.34 2.75
CA LYS A 206 4.40 48.99 1.45
C LYS A 206 3.13 48.14 1.51
N ILE A 207 2.60 47.82 2.69
CA ILE A 207 1.46 46.89 2.84
C ILE A 207 0.11 47.61 3.13
N ASN A 208 0.00 48.93 2.91
CA ASN A 208 -1.24 49.69 3.17
C ASN A 208 -1.91 50.28 1.92
N GLY A 209 -1.99 49.52 0.82
CA GLY A 209 -2.75 49.95 -0.36
C GLY A 209 -3.45 48.79 -1.07
N LYS A 210 -4.80 48.81 -1.03
CA LYS A 210 -5.76 47.92 -1.70
C LYS A 210 -6.13 46.62 -0.97
N ARG A 211 -6.93 46.77 0.10
CA ARG A 211 -8.03 45.84 0.39
C ARG A 211 -9.30 46.36 -0.29
N GLU A 212 -9.48 46.04 -1.57
CA GLU A 212 -10.81 45.97 -2.15
C GLU A 212 -11.30 44.53 -2.01
N LEU A 213 -12.42 44.38 -1.29
CA LEU A 213 -13.14 43.14 -1.09
C LEU A 213 -13.68 42.61 -2.42
N LEU A 214 -12.91 41.75 -3.08
CA LEU A 214 -13.48 40.75 -3.98
C LEU A 214 -14.20 39.73 -3.10
N LYS A 215 -15.53 39.89 -3.00
CA LYS A 215 -16.45 38.80 -2.66
C LYS A 215 -16.26 37.72 -3.72
N LEU A 216 -15.35 36.79 -3.47
CA LEU A 216 -15.28 35.53 -4.18
C LEU A 216 -16.52 34.75 -3.78
N ASP A 217 -17.39 34.57 -4.76
CA ASP A 217 -18.48 33.61 -4.76
C ASP A 217 -17.90 32.24 -4.35
N THR A 218 -18.17 31.80 -3.13
CA THR A 218 -17.71 30.53 -2.55
C THR A 218 -18.52 29.33 -3.05
N THR A 219 -19.19 29.48 -4.19
CA THR A 219 -19.83 28.36 -4.88
C THR A 219 -18.81 27.74 -5.85
N MET A 220 -18.50 26.46 -5.64
CA MET A 220 -17.62 25.59 -6.46
C MET A 220 -16.12 25.55 -6.14
N VAL A 221 -15.77 25.35 -4.87
CA VAL A 221 -14.63 24.47 -4.57
C VAL A 221 -15.17 23.05 -4.40
N GLU A 222 -15.33 22.31 -5.50
CA GLU A 222 -15.59 20.87 -5.44
C GLU A 222 -14.34 20.17 -4.87
N HIS A 223 -14.23 20.13 -3.55
CA HIS A 223 -13.36 19.18 -2.89
C HIS A 223 -13.84 17.78 -3.26
N TYR A 224 -12.97 16.97 -3.85
CA TYR A 224 -13.19 15.58 -4.23
C TYR A 224 -13.61 14.61 -3.11
N SER A 225 -13.87 15.09 -1.90
CA SER A 225 -13.65 14.28 -0.71
C SER A 225 -14.58 14.48 0.46
N ASN A 226 -15.81 15.00 0.33
CA ASN A 226 -16.75 14.91 1.46
C ASN A 226 -18.20 14.71 1.00
N GLY A 227 -18.52 13.48 0.60
CA GLY A 227 -19.89 13.00 0.71
C GLY A 227 -20.40 13.13 2.17
N PRO A 228 -21.72 13.07 2.39
CA PRO A 228 -22.31 13.26 3.71
C PRO A 228 -21.83 12.24 4.76
N HIS A 229 -21.31 11.10 4.31
CA HIS A 229 -20.85 10.01 5.17
C HIS A 229 -19.33 9.98 5.29
N LYS A 230 -18.85 9.87 6.54
CA LYS A 230 -17.45 9.59 6.89
C LYS A 230 -17.05 8.11 6.80
N PHE A 231 -17.89 7.28 6.18
CA PHE A 231 -17.57 5.89 5.88
C PHE A 231 -17.85 5.56 4.42
N HIS A 232 -17.28 4.47 3.94
CA HIS A 232 -17.56 3.92 2.62
C HIS A 232 -17.62 2.38 2.66
N ILE A 233 -18.25 1.76 1.65
CA ILE A 233 -18.32 0.31 1.51
C ILE A 233 -17.23 -0.13 0.52
N PRO A 234 -16.15 -0.78 0.99
CA PRO A 234 -15.09 -1.22 0.11
C PRO A 234 -15.53 -2.42 -0.75
N VAL A 235 -14.73 -2.72 -1.77
CA VAL A 235 -14.96 -3.89 -2.63
C VAL A 235 -14.94 -5.18 -1.80
N MET A 236 -15.93 -6.05 -2.01
CA MET A 236 -15.98 -7.37 -1.37
C MET A 236 -16.14 -8.46 -2.43
N GLY A 237 -15.08 -9.22 -2.66
CA GLY A 237 -15.05 -10.24 -3.71
C GLY A 237 -15.27 -9.67 -5.12
N THR A 238 -15.56 -10.54 -6.08
CA THR A 238 -15.95 -10.12 -7.44
C THR A 238 -17.44 -9.85 -7.57
N GLY A 239 -18.27 -10.45 -6.70
CA GLY A 239 -19.74 -10.39 -6.85
C GLY A 239 -20.51 -9.71 -5.73
N PHE A 240 -20.05 -9.69 -4.47
CA PHE A 240 -20.89 -9.20 -3.36
C PHE A 240 -21.27 -7.73 -3.51
N THR A 241 -20.37 -6.91 -4.07
CA THR A 241 -20.58 -5.47 -4.29
C THR A 241 -20.84 -5.06 -5.73
N ILE A 242 -21.15 -6.01 -6.63
CA ILE A 242 -21.26 -5.74 -8.07
C ILE A 242 -22.32 -4.66 -8.37
N ASP A 243 -23.45 -4.70 -7.68
CA ASP A 243 -24.59 -3.79 -7.82
C ASP A 243 -24.86 -2.95 -6.57
N THR A 244 -23.99 -3.01 -5.55
CA THR A 244 -24.13 -2.22 -4.31
C THR A 244 -24.34 -0.74 -4.59
N PRO A 245 -23.63 -0.08 -5.52
CA PRO A 245 -23.87 1.34 -5.78
C PRO A 245 -25.31 1.65 -6.21
N LEU A 246 -25.99 0.79 -6.97
CA LEU A 246 -27.42 0.97 -7.31
C LEU A 246 -28.33 0.96 -6.08
N ARG A 247 -27.86 0.38 -4.98
CA ARG A 247 -28.64 0.21 -3.75
C ARG A 247 -28.39 1.34 -2.76
N VAL A 248 -27.18 1.91 -2.73
CA VAL A 248 -26.74 2.84 -1.67
C VAL A 248 -26.31 4.22 -2.15
N ALA A 249 -25.95 4.41 -3.43
CA ALA A 249 -25.46 5.69 -3.92
C ALA A 249 -26.52 6.80 -3.80
N LYS A 250 -27.80 6.46 -3.95
CA LYS A 250 -28.91 7.40 -3.74
C LYS A 250 -29.02 7.95 -2.32
N TYR A 251 -28.35 7.33 -1.35
CA TYR A 251 -28.28 7.77 0.04
C TYR A 251 -26.97 8.51 0.36
N GLY A 252 -26.18 8.89 -0.65
CA GLY A 252 -24.89 9.55 -0.44
C GLY A 252 -23.76 8.63 0.04
N ILE A 253 -23.99 7.31 0.08
CA ILE A 253 -23.02 6.31 0.56
C ILE A 253 -22.16 5.85 -0.61
N SER A 254 -20.84 6.05 -0.49
CA SER A 254 -19.87 5.60 -1.50
C SER A 254 -19.60 4.10 -1.39
N SER A 255 -19.47 3.44 -2.54
CA SER A 255 -19.18 1.99 -2.60
C SER A 255 -18.37 1.61 -3.83
N VAL A 256 -17.77 0.41 -3.81
CA VAL A 256 -16.81 -0.02 -4.85
C VAL A 256 -17.26 -1.29 -5.59
N ILE A 257 -17.28 -1.23 -6.92
CA ILE A 257 -17.55 -2.35 -7.84
C ILE A 257 -16.25 -3.04 -8.22
N SER A 258 -16.18 -4.37 -8.20
CA SER A 258 -15.06 -5.09 -8.83
C SER A 258 -15.29 -5.25 -10.34
N ILE A 259 -14.37 -4.74 -11.18
CA ILE A 259 -14.46 -4.87 -12.64
C ILE A 259 -13.57 -6.00 -13.20
N GLY A 260 -13.20 -6.96 -12.36
CA GLY A 260 -12.36 -8.10 -12.74
C GLY A 260 -13.09 -9.23 -13.49
N ASP A 261 -14.40 -9.31 -13.37
CA ASP A 261 -15.26 -10.38 -13.90
C ASP A 261 -16.26 -9.84 -14.93
N ASP A 262 -15.84 -9.78 -16.20
CA ASP A 262 -16.67 -9.27 -17.28
C ASP A 262 -17.88 -10.16 -17.59
N SER A 263 -17.76 -11.47 -17.35
CA SER A 263 -18.88 -12.39 -17.51
C SER A 263 -19.98 -12.10 -16.50
N LEU A 264 -19.62 -11.80 -15.25
CA LEU A 264 -20.58 -11.40 -14.23
C LEU A 264 -21.22 -10.06 -14.56
N MET A 265 -20.42 -9.06 -14.95
CA MET A 265 -20.94 -7.75 -15.37
C MET A 265 -21.97 -7.89 -16.50
N GLU A 266 -21.72 -8.74 -17.49
CA GLU A 266 -22.65 -8.96 -18.60
C GLU A 266 -23.96 -9.64 -18.15
N GLN A 267 -23.88 -10.61 -17.23
CA GLN A 267 -25.06 -11.29 -16.67
C GLN A 267 -25.92 -10.34 -15.83
N VAL A 268 -25.29 -9.51 -14.99
CA VAL A 268 -25.97 -8.49 -14.19
C VAL A 268 -26.52 -7.37 -15.08
N ARG A 269 -25.80 -6.97 -16.13
CA ARG A 269 -26.27 -6.00 -17.13
C ARG A 269 -27.56 -6.48 -17.81
N LYS A 270 -27.59 -7.74 -18.25
CA LYS A 270 -28.79 -8.37 -18.81
C LYS A 270 -29.97 -8.25 -17.85
N PHE A 271 -29.79 -8.69 -16.61
CA PHE A 271 -30.84 -8.66 -15.59
C PHE A 271 -31.43 -7.25 -15.41
N TYR A 272 -30.60 -6.22 -15.27
CA TYR A 272 -31.09 -4.86 -15.05
C TYR A 272 -31.70 -4.20 -16.30
N LEU A 273 -31.25 -4.55 -17.50
CA LEU A 273 -31.89 -4.11 -18.74
C LEU A 273 -33.30 -4.72 -18.86
N GLU A 274 -33.42 -6.03 -18.67
CA GLU A 274 -34.70 -6.73 -18.70
C GLU A 274 -35.65 -6.21 -17.61
N LYS A 275 -35.15 -6.03 -16.37
CA LYS A 275 -35.91 -5.48 -15.25
C LYS A 275 -36.41 -4.05 -15.49
N SER A 276 -35.69 -3.26 -16.30
CA SER A 276 -36.07 -1.89 -16.65
C SER A 276 -36.85 -1.79 -17.97
N GLY A 277 -37.22 -2.92 -18.59
CA GLY A 277 -37.95 -2.96 -19.87
C GLY A 277 -37.11 -2.46 -21.06
N ARG A 278 -35.78 -2.46 -20.95
CA ARG A 278 -34.86 -1.99 -21.98
C ARG A 278 -34.36 -3.17 -22.83
N SER A 279 -34.08 -2.90 -24.10
CA SER A 279 -33.53 -3.92 -25.00
C SER A 279 -32.14 -4.39 -24.56
N TYR A 280 -31.95 -5.70 -24.53
CA TYR A 280 -30.67 -6.35 -24.24
C TYR A 280 -30.02 -6.87 -25.52
N ASN A 281 -28.90 -6.25 -25.89
CA ASN A 281 -28.02 -6.75 -26.94
C ASN A 281 -26.78 -7.40 -26.29
N PRO A 282 -26.54 -8.72 -26.49
CA PRO A 282 -25.43 -9.42 -25.86
C PRO A 282 -24.07 -9.04 -26.47
N ILE A 283 -23.04 -8.99 -25.63
CA ILE A 283 -21.64 -8.86 -26.06
C ILE A 283 -20.96 -10.23 -25.89
N PRO A 284 -20.74 -11.04 -26.94
CA PRO A 284 -20.22 -12.41 -26.81
C PRO A 284 -18.73 -12.47 -26.44
N VAL A 285 -18.31 -13.58 -25.83
CA VAL A 285 -16.93 -13.80 -25.33
C VAL A 285 -15.88 -13.79 -26.45
N GLY A 286 -16.26 -14.13 -27.68
CA GLY A 286 -15.36 -14.16 -28.84
C GLY A 286 -15.28 -12.85 -29.63
N GLU A 287 -16.02 -11.81 -29.22
CA GLU A 287 -15.92 -10.49 -29.86
C GLU A 287 -14.59 -9.81 -29.48
N GLU A 288 -13.99 -9.09 -30.43
CA GLU A 288 -12.84 -8.25 -30.16
C GLU A 288 -13.15 -7.23 -29.04
N ASP A 289 -12.24 -7.13 -28.08
CA ASP A 289 -12.37 -6.28 -26.88
C ASP A 289 -13.66 -6.50 -26.08
N CYS A 290 -14.21 -7.73 -26.08
CA CYS A 290 -15.45 -8.06 -25.37
C CYS A 290 -15.46 -7.60 -23.90
N ARG A 291 -14.34 -7.75 -23.19
CA ARG A 291 -14.19 -7.33 -21.79
C ARG A 291 -14.29 -5.82 -21.62
N GLU A 292 -13.63 -5.05 -22.48
CA GLU A 292 -13.72 -3.58 -22.47
C GLU A 292 -15.18 -3.16 -22.70
N LYS A 293 -15.81 -3.70 -23.75
CA LYS A 293 -17.19 -3.38 -24.14
C LYS A 293 -18.19 -3.74 -23.04
N ARG A 294 -18.04 -4.90 -22.40
CA ARG A 294 -18.86 -5.34 -21.26
C ARG A 294 -18.69 -4.43 -20.06
N THR A 295 -17.44 -4.12 -19.69
CA THR A 295 -17.13 -3.23 -18.58
C THR A 295 -17.73 -1.85 -18.80
N ARG A 296 -17.49 -1.25 -19.97
CA ARG A 296 -18.04 0.07 -20.34
C ARG A 296 -19.57 0.09 -20.31
N SER A 297 -20.20 -0.89 -20.95
CA SER A 297 -21.67 -0.96 -21.05
C SER A 297 -22.31 -1.17 -19.69
N TYR A 298 -21.71 -1.99 -18.83
CA TYR A 298 -22.16 -2.19 -17.46
C TYR A 298 -22.08 -0.90 -16.64
N LEU A 299 -20.90 -0.26 -16.59
CA LEU A 299 -20.71 0.97 -15.82
C LEU A 299 -21.60 2.12 -16.30
N ASN A 300 -21.83 2.23 -17.61
CA ASN A 300 -22.77 3.21 -18.16
C ASN A 300 -24.21 2.95 -17.69
N LEU A 301 -24.66 1.69 -17.69
CA LEU A 301 -25.98 1.32 -17.18
C LEU A 301 -26.11 1.65 -15.70
N ILE A 302 -25.10 1.32 -14.88
CA ILE A 302 -25.13 1.62 -13.45
C ILE A 302 -25.20 3.13 -13.22
N ASN A 303 -24.38 3.91 -13.91
CA ASN A 303 -24.39 5.38 -13.82
C ASN A 303 -25.78 5.95 -14.16
N GLU A 304 -26.36 5.52 -15.27
CA GLU A 304 -27.66 6.01 -15.72
C GLU A 304 -28.80 5.65 -14.74
N LEU A 305 -28.81 4.41 -14.23
CA LEU A 305 -29.82 3.98 -13.27
C LEU A 305 -29.72 4.76 -11.94
N VAL A 306 -28.50 5.07 -11.48
CA VAL A 306 -28.31 5.92 -10.30
C VAL A 306 -28.75 7.35 -10.59
N GLU A 307 -28.45 7.91 -11.77
CA GLU A 307 -28.91 9.26 -12.16
C GLU A 307 -30.45 9.35 -12.14
N ILE A 308 -31.14 8.33 -12.63
CA ILE A 308 -32.61 8.24 -12.57
C ILE A 308 -33.10 8.20 -11.11
N GLN A 309 -32.48 7.38 -10.25
CA GLN A 309 -32.82 7.33 -8.81
C GLN A 309 -32.61 8.69 -8.14
N MET A 310 -31.55 9.42 -8.51
CA MET A 310 -31.23 10.74 -7.96
C MET A 310 -32.20 11.83 -8.44
N GLN A 311 -32.72 11.72 -9.65
CA GLN A 311 -33.80 12.60 -10.12
C GLN A 311 -35.09 12.31 -9.36
N SER A 312 -35.43 11.03 -9.19
CA SER A 312 -36.61 10.60 -8.43
C SER A 312 -36.57 11.11 -6.98
N ILE A 313 -35.49 10.82 -6.25
CA ILE A 313 -35.38 11.18 -4.82
C ILE A 313 -35.49 12.70 -4.60
N ARG A 314 -34.93 13.52 -5.50
CA ARG A 314 -35.02 14.99 -5.38
C ARG A 314 -36.44 15.53 -5.59
N SER A 315 -37.28 14.79 -6.30
CA SER A 315 -38.69 15.14 -6.54
C SER A 315 -39.66 14.64 -5.46
N GLU A 316 -39.22 13.73 -4.59
CA GLU A 316 -40.09 13.12 -3.58
C GLU A 316 -40.57 14.12 -2.52
N ALA A 317 -41.73 13.81 -1.93
CA ALA A 317 -42.22 14.46 -0.72
C ALA A 317 -41.42 13.97 0.49
N PHE A 318 -41.20 14.86 1.47
CA PHE A 318 -40.54 14.51 2.74
C PHE A 318 -41.52 13.78 3.70
N GLU A 319 -41.99 12.61 3.28
CA GLU A 319 -42.91 11.75 4.03
C GLU A 319 -42.17 10.53 4.60
N PRO A 320 -42.57 10.00 5.77
CA PRO A 320 -42.00 8.79 6.31
C PRO A 320 -42.05 7.63 5.31
N GLY A 321 -40.89 6.99 5.08
CA GLY A 321 -40.77 5.87 4.14
C GLY A 321 -40.32 6.25 2.72
N ASN A 322 -40.36 7.53 2.34
CA ASN A 322 -39.75 7.99 1.09
C ASN A 322 -38.22 7.96 1.18
N ASP A 323 -37.56 7.82 0.03
CA ASP A 323 -36.11 7.73 -0.01
C ASP A 323 -35.44 9.04 0.35
N ILE A 324 -36.04 10.19 0.02
CA ILE A 324 -35.51 11.50 0.44
C ILE A 324 -35.49 11.63 1.96
N THR A 325 -36.53 11.12 2.64
CA THR A 325 -36.61 11.10 4.10
C THR A 325 -35.53 10.17 4.67
N ARG A 326 -35.39 8.95 4.10
CA ARG A 326 -34.35 7.99 4.50
C ARG A 326 -32.93 8.54 4.32
N TYR A 327 -32.68 9.32 3.27
CA TYR A 327 -31.39 9.99 3.04
C TYR A 327 -31.02 10.83 4.27
N PHE A 328 -31.88 11.75 4.69
CA PHE A 328 -31.58 12.65 5.80
C PHE A 328 -31.59 11.95 7.17
N GLU A 329 -32.44 10.93 7.35
CA GLU A 329 -32.46 10.12 8.57
C GLU A 329 -31.15 9.35 8.77
N MET A 330 -30.51 8.89 7.70
CA MET A 330 -29.26 8.12 7.78
C MET A 330 -28.01 8.99 7.96
N LEU A 331 -28.10 10.31 7.79
CA LEU A 331 -26.95 11.20 7.95
C LEU A 331 -26.34 11.13 9.36
N PRO A 332 -25.02 11.34 9.48
CA PRO A 332 -24.40 11.65 10.77
C PRO A 332 -24.95 12.97 11.33
N ASP A 333 -24.75 13.18 12.62
CA ASP A 333 -25.06 14.47 13.24
C ASP A 333 -24.21 15.58 12.64
N GLY A 334 -24.82 16.75 12.41
CA GLY A 334 -24.19 17.87 11.74
C GLY A 334 -25.22 18.79 11.07
N SER A 335 -24.72 19.85 10.44
CA SER A 335 -25.53 20.98 9.92
C SER A 335 -26.68 20.56 8.99
N LEU A 336 -26.45 19.55 8.14
CA LEU A 336 -27.46 19.08 7.20
C LEU A 336 -28.61 18.34 7.91
N LYS A 337 -28.29 17.53 8.92
CA LYS A 337 -29.27 16.82 9.74
C LYS A 337 -30.01 17.75 10.70
N ASP A 338 -29.34 18.80 11.18
CA ASP A 338 -29.96 19.85 11.97
C ASP A 338 -30.97 20.65 11.14
N THR A 339 -30.63 20.98 9.89
CA THR A 339 -31.53 21.63 8.94
C THR A 339 -32.76 20.76 8.65
N TYR A 340 -32.56 19.45 8.46
CA TYR A 340 -33.67 18.51 8.30
C TYR A 340 -34.58 18.45 9.55
N SER A 341 -34.00 18.42 10.74
CA SER A 341 -34.77 18.42 12.00
C SER A 341 -35.56 19.72 12.18
N LYS A 342 -34.98 20.87 11.82
CA LYS A 342 -35.70 22.17 11.78
C LYS A 342 -36.87 22.15 10.80
N MET A 343 -36.67 21.55 9.61
CA MET A 343 -37.73 21.40 8.61
C MET A 343 -38.91 20.56 9.14
N LEU A 344 -38.63 19.45 9.83
CA LEU A 344 -39.67 18.61 10.43
C LEU A 344 -40.47 19.35 11.51
N ASN A 345 -39.78 20.17 12.33
CA ASN A 345 -40.37 20.88 13.46
C ASN A 345 -41.00 22.24 13.09
N SER A 346 -40.83 22.72 11.86
CA SER A 346 -41.40 24.00 11.41
C SER A 346 -42.91 23.94 11.31
N LYS A 347 -43.60 24.82 12.06
CA LYS A 347 -45.05 25.02 11.98
C LYS A 347 -45.45 26.02 10.87
N ASP A 348 -44.53 26.90 10.49
CA ASP A 348 -44.75 27.82 9.37
C ASP A 348 -44.56 27.10 8.03
N SER A 349 -45.59 27.18 7.18
CA SER A 349 -45.65 26.48 5.89
C SER A 349 -44.63 27.03 4.90
N LYS A 350 -44.43 28.35 4.87
CA LYS A 350 -43.48 29.00 3.97
C LYS A 350 -42.05 28.60 4.29
N THR A 351 -41.65 28.74 5.56
CA THR A 351 -40.32 28.32 6.06
C THR A 351 -40.08 26.84 5.79
N LYS A 352 -41.09 25.98 5.99
CA LYS A 352 -40.97 24.55 5.71
C LYS A 352 -40.69 24.27 4.23
N MET A 353 -41.40 24.93 3.31
CA MET A 353 -41.15 24.79 1.87
C MET A 353 -39.75 25.29 1.46
N GLU A 354 -39.31 26.41 2.01
CA GLU A 354 -37.96 26.95 1.76
C GLU A 354 -36.87 25.97 2.22
N LEU A 355 -37.01 25.41 3.43
CA LEU A 355 -36.09 24.40 3.96
C LEU A 355 -36.11 23.12 3.13
N GLN A 356 -37.28 22.64 2.70
CA GLN A 356 -37.38 21.47 1.83
C GLN A 356 -36.68 21.70 0.48
N SER A 357 -36.86 22.88 -0.11
CA SER A 357 -36.16 23.27 -1.35
C SER A 357 -34.64 23.28 -1.14
N ALA A 358 -34.16 23.92 -0.06
CA ALA A 358 -32.73 23.96 0.26
C ALA A 358 -32.16 22.55 0.46
N LEU A 359 -32.85 21.69 1.22
CA LEU A 359 -32.43 20.30 1.47
C LEU A 359 -32.33 19.49 0.16
N ARG A 360 -33.28 19.62 -0.77
CA ARG A 360 -33.22 18.94 -2.08
C ARG A 360 -31.95 19.27 -2.86
N HIS A 361 -31.48 20.52 -2.81
CA HIS A 361 -30.25 20.95 -3.48
C HIS A 361 -28.98 20.39 -2.81
N GLN A 362 -29.05 19.96 -1.55
CA GLN A 362 -27.94 19.39 -0.80
C GLN A 362 -27.85 17.85 -0.91
N VAL A 363 -28.79 17.21 -1.62
CA VAL A 363 -28.77 15.77 -1.85
C VAL A 363 -27.70 15.44 -2.90
N VAL A 364 -26.67 14.71 -2.48
CA VAL A 364 -25.54 14.30 -3.34
C VAL A 364 -25.48 12.78 -3.49
N THR A 365 -25.01 12.34 -4.65
CA THR A 365 -24.83 10.92 -4.95
C THR A 365 -23.58 10.38 -4.27
N GLY A 366 -23.67 9.19 -3.69
CA GLY A 366 -22.50 8.44 -3.23
C GLY A 366 -21.62 8.01 -4.40
N HIS A 367 -20.29 7.97 -4.21
CA HIS A 367 -19.39 7.61 -5.29
C HIS A 367 -19.54 6.13 -5.71
N ILE A 368 -19.45 5.87 -7.02
CA ILE A 368 -19.54 4.54 -7.66
C ILE A 368 -18.13 4.11 -8.09
N ASP A 369 -17.24 3.91 -7.14
CA ASP A 369 -15.84 3.60 -7.44
C ASP A 369 -15.70 2.19 -8.04
N VAL A 370 -14.62 1.96 -8.79
CA VAL A 370 -14.31 0.64 -9.36
C VAL A 370 -12.99 0.10 -8.82
N ASN A 371 -12.84 -1.21 -8.68
CA ASN A 371 -11.60 -1.84 -8.23
C ASN A 371 -10.98 -2.71 -9.32
N ILE A 372 -9.66 -2.55 -9.49
CA ILE A 372 -8.81 -3.43 -10.30
C ILE A 372 -7.73 -4.04 -9.41
N MET A 373 -7.64 -5.38 -9.43
CA MET A 373 -6.51 -6.09 -8.83
C MET A 373 -5.33 -6.11 -9.82
N THR A 374 -4.25 -5.40 -9.50
CA THR A 374 -3.12 -5.20 -10.43
C THR A 374 -2.36 -6.49 -10.74
N LYS A 375 -2.36 -7.46 -9.80
CA LYS A 375 -1.78 -8.81 -9.95
C LYS A 375 -2.53 -9.72 -10.93
N VAL A 376 -3.78 -9.40 -11.29
CA VAL A 376 -4.63 -10.22 -12.17
C VAL A 376 -4.44 -9.83 -13.64
N ASP A 377 -3.53 -8.90 -13.95
CA ASP A 377 -3.20 -8.49 -15.31
C ASP A 377 -2.40 -9.57 -16.06
N GLN A 378 -3.09 -10.64 -16.45
CA GLN A 378 -2.54 -11.79 -17.15
C GLN A 378 -2.55 -11.57 -18.65
N GLU A 379 -1.43 -11.92 -19.28
CA GLU A 379 -1.28 -11.94 -20.74
C GLU A 379 -2.27 -12.95 -21.33
N GLN A 380 -2.98 -12.54 -22.38
CA GLN A 380 -3.95 -13.41 -23.04
C GLN A 380 -3.27 -14.30 -24.07
N TYR A 381 -3.79 -15.52 -24.21
CA TYR A 381 -3.35 -16.48 -25.22
C TYR A 381 -4.55 -16.87 -26.09
N HIS A 382 -4.44 -16.66 -27.39
CA HIS A 382 -5.44 -17.07 -28.38
C HIS A 382 -4.84 -18.18 -29.25
N ASN A 383 -5.47 -19.35 -29.30
CA ASN A 383 -4.93 -20.52 -30.02
C ASN A 383 -3.47 -20.86 -29.66
N ASN A 384 -3.12 -20.75 -28.36
CA ASN A 384 -1.76 -20.91 -27.83
C ASN A 384 -0.73 -19.85 -28.30
N ILE A 385 -1.17 -18.80 -28.99
CA ILE A 385 -0.35 -17.66 -29.38
C ILE A 385 -0.55 -16.55 -28.36
N LYS A 386 0.56 -16.00 -27.87
CA LYS A 386 0.56 -14.90 -26.92
C LYS A 386 0.05 -13.62 -27.60
N GLY A 387 -1.00 -13.02 -27.03
CA GLY A 387 -1.56 -11.75 -27.48
C GLY A 387 -0.69 -10.54 -27.11
N PRO A 388 -1.00 -9.36 -27.64
CA PRO A 388 -0.26 -8.13 -27.32
C PRO A 388 -0.39 -7.81 -25.81
N PRO A 389 0.61 -7.17 -25.19
CA PRO A 389 0.58 -6.84 -23.75
C PRO A 389 -0.67 -6.05 -23.33
N GLU A 390 -1.25 -5.26 -24.23
CA GLU A 390 -2.44 -4.44 -24.00
C GLU A 390 -3.74 -5.26 -23.93
N SER A 391 -3.72 -6.52 -24.37
CA SER A 391 -4.86 -7.44 -24.24
C SER A 391 -5.04 -7.99 -22.81
N GLY A 392 -4.19 -7.61 -21.86
CA GLY A 392 -4.26 -8.06 -20.47
C GLY A 392 -5.61 -7.85 -19.82
N LEU A 393 -5.99 -8.76 -18.92
CA LEU A 393 -7.32 -8.75 -18.27
C LEU A 393 -7.61 -7.47 -17.49
N ALA A 394 -6.61 -6.90 -16.81
CA ALA A 394 -6.77 -5.67 -16.05
C ALA A 394 -6.71 -4.44 -16.97
N MET A 395 -5.88 -4.48 -18.01
CA MET A 395 -5.80 -3.44 -19.03
C MET A 395 -7.15 -3.26 -19.74
N ALA A 396 -7.78 -4.34 -20.20
CA ALA A 396 -9.07 -4.28 -20.88
C ALA A 396 -10.19 -3.75 -19.96
N ALA A 397 -10.20 -4.14 -18.69
CA ALA A 397 -11.13 -3.60 -17.70
C ALA A 397 -10.89 -2.09 -17.47
N LEU A 398 -9.62 -1.67 -17.36
CA LEU A 398 -9.24 -0.26 -17.25
C LEU A 398 -9.70 0.55 -18.46
N ARG A 399 -9.54 0.04 -19.69
CA ARG A 399 -10.06 0.72 -20.90
C ARG A 399 -11.57 0.91 -20.84
N GLY A 400 -12.30 -0.13 -20.42
CA GLY A 400 -13.75 -0.06 -20.28
C GLY A 400 -14.19 0.97 -19.25
N PHE A 401 -13.47 1.07 -18.13
CA PHE A 401 -13.68 2.12 -17.13
C PHE A 401 -13.34 3.51 -17.68
N ALA A 402 -12.16 3.68 -18.28
CA ALA A 402 -11.66 4.95 -18.78
C ALA A 402 -12.58 5.55 -19.87
N THR A 403 -13.16 4.71 -20.71
CA THR A 403 -14.07 5.11 -21.80
C THR A 403 -15.56 5.10 -21.42
N SER A 404 -15.90 4.78 -20.17
CA SER A 404 -17.28 4.88 -19.66
C SER A 404 -17.65 6.33 -19.31
N LYS A 405 -18.96 6.62 -19.27
CA LYS A 405 -19.53 7.91 -18.87
C LYS A 405 -19.38 8.19 -17.36
N LEU A 406 -19.08 7.16 -16.57
CA LEU A 406 -19.03 7.23 -15.12
C LEU A 406 -17.90 8.15 -14.61
N ARG A 407 -18.22 9.22 -13.89
CA ARG A 407 -17.22 10.07 -13.22
C ARG A 407 -16.91 9.50 -11.84
N SER A 408 -15.75 8.87 -11.66
CA SER A 408 -15.45 8.12 -10.42
C SER A 408 -13.97 7.76 -10.29
N SER A 409 -13.59 7.14 -9.17
CA SER A 409 -12.24 6.67 -8.91
C SER A 409 -12.04 5.21 -9.31
N VAL A 410 -10.82 4.90 -9.76
CA VAL A 410 -10.32 3.52 -9.78
C VAL A 410 -9.48 3.25 -8.53
N VAL A 411 -9.88 2.23 -7.78
CA VAL A 411 -9.17 1.65 -6.64
C VAL A 411 -8.21 0.59 -7.15
N LEU A 412 -6.91 0.81 -6.96
CA LEU A 412 -5.86 -0.11 -7.38
C LEU A 412 -5.39 -0.93 -6.18
N SER A 413 -5.54 -2.25 -6.26
CA SER A 413 -5.21 -3.21 -5.19
C SER A 413 -4.14 -4.23 -5.60
N ALA A 414 -3.54 -4.88 -4.61
CA ALA A 414 -2.67 -6.05 -4.77
C ALA A 414 -1.29 -5.81 -5.41
N GLY A 415 -0.71 -4.61 -5.32
CA GLY A 415 0.71 -4.34 -5.61
C GLY A 415 0.97 -3.50 -6.87
N ILE A 416 2.24 -3.45 -7.29
CA ILE A 416 2.71 -2.56 -8.36
C ILE A 416 2.61 -3.23 -9.74
N ASN A 417 1.90 -2.59 -10.68
CA ASN A 417 1.94 -2.95 -12.10
C ASN A 417 2.29 -1.70 -12.93
N LYS A 418 3.59 -1.53 -13.22
CA LYS A 418 4.10 -0.37 -13.97
C LYS A 418 3.49 -0.25 -15.37
N ARG A 419 3.19 -1.38 -16.02
CA ARG A 419 2.57 -1.38 -17.35
C ARG A 419 1.18 -0.78 -17.27
N LEU A 420 0.37 -1.24 -16.31
CA LEU A 420 -0.99 -0.74 -16.09
C LEU A 420 -0.98 0.75 -15.81
N PHE A 421 -0.08 1.21 -14.94
CA PHE A 421 0.01 2.64 -14.57
C PHE A 421 0.40 3.51 -15.77
N ALA A 422 1.35 3.05 -16.60
CA ALA A 422 1.71 3.76 -17.83
C ALA A 422 0.57 3.75 -18.86
N HIS A 423 -0.23 2.66 -18.93
CA HIS A 423 -1.38 2.57 -19.82
C HIS A 423 -2.50 3.54 -19.42
N MET A 424 -2.72 3.78 -18.11
CA MET A 424 -3.68 4.78 -17.62
C MET A 424 -3.41 6.18 -18.20
N ALA A 425 -2.15 6.53 -18.37
CA ALA A 425 -1.73 7.84 -18.91
C ALA A 425 -2.08 8.05 -20.39
N LYS A 426 -2.60 7.03 -21.08
CA LYS A 426 -3.13 7.15 -22.46
C LYS A 426 -4.54 7.74 -22.53
N PHE A 427 -5.24 7.86 -21.40
CA PHE A 427 -6.63 8.29 -21.35
C PHE A 427 -6.75 9.71 -20.79
N GLU A 428 -7.30 10.63 -21.59
CA GLU A 428 -7.45 12.05 -21.26
C GLU A 428 -8.30 12.30 -20.01
N ASP A 429 -9.27 11.45 -19.73
CA ASP A 429 -10.19 11.61 -18.60
C ASP A 429 -9.53 11.44 -17.20
N PHE A 430 -8.28 10.95 -17.13
CA PHE A 430 -7.47 10.96 -15.90
C PHE A 430 -6.70 12.26 -15.66
N PHE A 431 -6.69 13.16 -16.65
CA PHE A 431 -6.03 14.45 -16.55
C PHE A 431 -7.06 15.55 -16.27
N PRO A 432 -6.63 16.69 -15.69
CA PRO A 432 -7.49 17.85 -15.55
C PRO A 432 -7.93 18.38 -16.92
N SER A 433 -9.16 18.88 -16.98
CA SER A 433 -9.69 19.61 -18.14
C SER A 433 -9.55 21.12 -17.93
N ASN A 434 -9.76 21.91 -18.97
CA ASN A 434 -9.71 23.38 -18.87
C ASN A 434 -10.76 23.96 -17.91
N GLU A 435 -11.81 23.20 -17.60
CA GLU A 435 -13.00 23.68 -16.88
C GLU A 435 -13.20 22.99 -15.53
N GLY A 436 -12.39 21.98 -15.20
CA GLY A 436 -12.73 21.11 -14.09
C GLY A 436 -11.72 20.00 -13.88
N PRO A 437 -11.87 19.29 -12.76
CA PRO A 437 -10.86 18.33 -12.37
C PRO A 437 -11.04 16.99 -13.13
N PRO A 438 -10.07 16.05 -13.03
CA PRO A 438 -10.16 14.77 -13.73
C PRO A 438 -11.51 14.05 -13.58
N LYS A 439 -12.05 13.52 -14.68
CA LYS A 439 -13.28 12.71 -14.62
C LYS A 439 -13.04 11.37 -13.94
N LYS A 440 -11.81 10.87 -14.04
CA LYS A 440 -11.35 9.60 -13.49
C LYS A 440 -10.23 9.89 -12.50
N THR A 441 -10.43 9.49 -11.25
CA THR A 441 -9.47 9.69 -10.16
C THR A 441 -8.85 8.36 -9.73
N ILE A 442 -7.81 8.41 -8.89
CA ILE A 442 -7.04 7.22 -8.50
C ILE A 442 -7.01 7.11 -6.98
N ILE A 443 -7.53 6.00 -6.48
CA ILE A 443 -7.41 5.58 -5.09
C ILE A 443 -6.38 4.47 -5.03
N LEU A 444 -5.29 4.68 -4.30
CA LEU A 444 -4.24 3.68 -4.16
C LEU A 444 -4.32 2.99 -2.80
N LYS A 445 -4.57 1.67 -2.82
CA LYS A 445 -4.48 0.85 -1.61
C LYS A 445 -3.02 0.59 -1.26
N VAL A 446 -2.67 0.88 -0.01
CA VAL A 446 -1.30 0.83 0.48
C VAL A 446 -1.22 0.15 1.85
N SER A 447 -0.12 -0.56 2.05
CA SER A 447 0.18 -1.29 3.28
C SER A 447 1.08 -0.51 4.23
N ASP A 448 1.78 0.52 3.74
CA ASP A 448 2.78 1.29 4.48
C ASP A 448 3.11 2.62 3.76
N TYR A 449 3.72 3.55 4.49
CA TYR A 449 4.05 4.89 3.98
C TYR A 449 5.07 4.85 2.83
N ARG A 450 6.06 3.95 2.92
CA ARG A 450 7.12 3.84 1.91
C ARG A 450 6.53 3.42 0.56
N SER A 451 5.61 2.45 0.56
CA SER A 451 4.87 1.97 -0.60
C SER A 451 4.03 3.09 -1.21
N ALA A 452 3.30 3.86 -0.39
CA ALA A 452 2.55 5.02 -0.86
C ALA A 452 3.44 6.07 -1.54
N MET A 453 4.57 6.43 -0.92
CA MET A 453 5.52 7.37 -1.50
C MET A 453 6.10 6.85 -2.82
N LEU A 454 6.56 5.59 -2.87
CA LEU A 454 7.21 5.02 -4.06
C LEU A 454 6.23 4.92 -5.22
N GLN A 455 5.02 4.43 -4.97
CA GLN A 455 3.99 4.29 -5.99
C GLN A 455 3.45 5.66 -6.42
N GLY A 456 3.23 6.59 -5.48
CA GLY A 456 2.87 7.97 -5.80
C GLY A 456 3.84 8.63 -6.74
N LYS A 457 5.15 8.46 -6.51
CA LYS A 457 6.20 8.94 -7.43
C LYS A 457 6.11 8.33 -8.82
N LEU A 458 5.61 7.09 -8.97
CA LEU A 458 5.41 6.47 -10.28
C LEU A 458 4.22 7.09 -11.02
N PHE A 459 3.09 7.33 -10.34
CA PHE A 459 1.92 7.96 -10.95
C PHE A 459 2.19 9.40 -11.39
N VAL A 460 2.76 10.23 -10.52
CA VAL A 460 3.00 11.64 -10.85
C VAL A 460 4.00 11.81 -11.99
N ARG A 461 4.92 10.86 -12.21
CA ARG A 461 5.82 10.87 -13.39
C ARG A 461 5.07 10.75 -14.72
N HIS A 462 3.90 10.13 -14.70
CA HIS A 462 3.00 10.02 -15.85
C HIS A 462 1.97 11.16 -15.89
N GLY A 463 2.08 12.17 -15.02
CA GLY A 463 1.10 13.25 -14.91
C GLY A 463 -0.24 12.79 -14.32
N LEU A 464 -0.25 11.68 -13.57
CA LEU A 464 -1.45 11.14 -12.91
C LEU A 464 -1.44 11.49 -11.42
N TRP A 465 -2.57 11.99 -10.91
CA TRP A 465 -2.74 12.32 -9.49
C TRP A 465 -3.39 11.17 -8.71
N ILE A 466 -2.88 10.92 -7.50
CA ILE A 466 -3.55 10.03 -6.54
C ILE A 466 -4.42 10.89 -5.64
N SER A 467 -5.74 10.73 -5.75
CA SER A 467 -6.71 11.49 -4.93
C SER A 467 -6.83 10.95 -3.52
N GLU A 468 -6.56 9.65 -3.31
CA GLU A 468 -6.69 9.01 -2.01
C GLU A 468 -5.62 7.93 -1.81
N PHE A 469 -4.98 7.92 -0.63
CA PHE A 469 -4.32 6.71 -0.13
C PHE A 469 -5.25 6.00 0.84
N ARG A 470 -5.55 4.74 0.53
CA ARG A 470 -6.38 3.86 1.35
C ARG A 470 -5.49 2.87 2.10
N ILE A 471 -5.26 3.13 3.37
CA ILE A 471 -4.44 2.30 4.24
C ILE A 471 -5.23 1.05 4.63
N GLU A 472 -4.68 -0.14 4.38
CA GLU A 472 -5.34 -1.39 4.71
C GLU A 472 -4.58 -2.16 5.79
N SER A 473 -5.31 -2.74 6.74
CA SER A 473 -4.76 -3.78 7.61
C SER A 473 -4.34 -4.98 6.76
N GLY A 474 -3.10 -5.46 6.97
CA GLY A 474 -2.55 -6.59 6.21
C GLY A 474 -3.29 -7.91 6.43
N LEU A 475 -3.85 -8.11 7.62
CA LEU A 475 -4.49 -9.38 8.02
C LEU A 475 -5.94 -9.25 8.51
N ASN A 476 -6.39 -8.06 8.93
CA ASN A 476 -7.73 -7.87 9.51
C ASN A 476 -8.79 -7.43 8.48
N CYS A 477 -8.43 -7.35 7.20
CA CYS A 477 -9.36 -7.19 6.09
C CYS A 477 -9.90 -8.55 5.63
N GLY A 478 -11.12 -8.57 5.08
CA GLY A 478 -11.62 -9.76 4.38
C GLY A 478 -10.94 -9.97 3.02
N GLY A 479 -10.91 -11.21 2.54
CA GLY A 479 -10.36 -11.58 1.24
C GLY A 479 -8.87 -11.86 1.24
N HIS A 480 -8.15 -11.41 0.20
CA HIS A 480 -6.71 -11.60 0.12
C HIS A 480 -6.01 -10.81 1.22
N ALA A 481 -5.18 -11.50 1.98
CA ALA A 481 -4.42 -10.91 3.06
C ALA A 481 -2.95 -10.76 2.66
N PHE A 482 -2.35 -9.64 3.06
CA PHE A 482 -0.98 -9.27 2.75
C PHE A 482 -0.29 -8.91 4.07
N ALA A 483 0.22 -9.94 4.77
CA ALA A 483 1.00 -9.72 5.98
C ALA A 483 2.28 -8.95 5.63
N ASN A 484 2.43 -7.76 6.19
CA ASN A 484 3.73 -7.08 6.21
C ASN A 484 4.67 -7.81 7.17
N VAL A 485 5.93 -7.38 7.25
CA VAL A 485 6.93 -7.97 8.15
C VAL A 485 6.68 -7.47 9.59
N GLY A 486 5.50 -7.75 10.15
CA GLY A 486 5.10 -7.35 11.51
C GLY A 486 4.73 -5.87 11.71
N GLU A 487 4.64 -5.07 10.64
CA GLU A 487 4.22 -3.66 10.76
C GLU A 487 2.71 -3.56 11.01
N LEU A 488 2.35 -3.05 12.19
CA LEU A 488 0.95 -2.89 12.62
C LEU A 488 0.32 -1.61 12.08
N MET A 489 -1.00 -1.61 11.89
CA MET A 489 -1.73 -0.53 11.24
C MET A 489 -1.65 0.79 12.02
N GLY A 490 -1.58 0.76 13.35
CA GLY A 490 -1.52 1.96 14.19
C GLY A 490 -0.27 2.82 13.91
N PRO A 491 0.94 2.28 14.09
CA PRO A 491 2.18 2.97 13.73
C PRO A 491 2.22 3.45 12.27
N ILE A 492 1.67 2.67 11.33
CA ILE A 492 1.58 3.07 9.92
C ILE A 492 0.71 4.33 9.78
N LEU A 493 -0.49 4.32 10.38
CA LEU A 493 -1.40 5.47 10.36
C LEU A 493 -0.78 6.71 11.04
N GLU A 494 -0.04 6.52 12.13
CA GLU A 494 0.70 7.60 12.79
C GLU A 494 1.75 8.22 11.86
N GLU A 495 2.48 7.39 11.10
CA GLU A 495 3.43 7.89 10.12
C GLU A 495 2.74 8.70 9.00
N PHE A 496 1.61 8.21 8.49
CA PHE A 496 0.82 8.96 7.49
C PHE A 496 0.31 10.29 8.03
N LYS A 497 -0.24 10.31 9.24
CA LYS A 497 -0.69 11.52 9.92
C LYS A 497 0.43 12.55 10.02
N ASN A 498 1.60 12.15 10.52
CA ASN A 498 2.72 13.04 10.76
C ASN A 498 3.40 13.52 9.46
N LYS A 499 3.32 12.73 8.39
CA LYS A 499 3.99 13.05 7.12
C LYS A 499 3.03 13.47 5.99
N ARG A 500 1.73 13.61 6.25
CA ARG A 500 0.68 13.91 5.25
C ARG A 500 1.05 15.11 4.36
N THR A 501 1.33 16.26 4.97
CA THR A 501 1.66 17.50 4.25
C THR A 501 2.92 17.34 3.40
N SER A 502 3.96 16.72 3.96
CA SER A 502 5.22 16.51 3.25
C SER A 502 5.08 15.57 2.04
N LEU A 503 4.25 14.52 2.17
CA LEU A 503 3.94 13.59 1.08
C LEU A 503 3.18 14.31 -0.04
N GLU A 504 2.13 15.06 0.31
CA GLU A 504 1.31 15.80 -0.65
C GLU A 504 2.12 16.85 -1.41
N GLU A 505 2.90 17.68 -0.72
CA GLU A 505 3.74 18.71 -1.36
C GLU A 505 4.76 18.11 -2.32
N MET A 506 5.41 17.03 -1.89
CA MET A 506 6.42 16.33 -2.68
C MET A 506 5.82 15.70 -3.95
N LEU A 507 4.63 15.12 -3.86
CA LEU A 507 3.91 14.57 -5.01
C LEU A 507 3.37 15.68 -5.91
N ARG A 508 2.78 16.74 -5.34
CA ARG A 508 2.20 17.87 -6.08
C ARG A 508 3.23 18.59 -6.93
N LYS A 509 4.41 18.85 -6.38
CA LYS A 509 5.52 19.45 -7.14
C LYS A 509 5.86 18.63 -8.39
N LYS A 510 6.04 17.32 -8.22
CA LYS A 510 6.37 16.41 -9.33
C LYS A 510 5.23 16.27 -10.34
N TYR A 511 4.00 16.31 -9.85
CA TYR A 511 2.81 16.27 -10.67
C TYR A 511 2.72 17.49 -11.59
N TYR A 512 2.95 18.70 -11.06
CA TYR A 512 2.97 19.92 -11.87
C TYR A 512 4.11 19.91 -12.90
N ASP A 513 5.30 19.45 -12.52
CA ASP A 513 6.43 19.28 -13.45
C ASP A 513 6.07 18.32 -14.61
N ALA A 514 5.33 17.25 -14.31
CA ALA A 514 4.91 16.27 -15.32
C ALA A 514 3.80 16.81 -16.22
N LEU A 515 2.79 17.50 -15.67
CA LEU A 515 1.74 18.14 -16.47
C LEU A 515 2.31 19.17 -17.43
N ALA A 516 3.24 20.01 -16.98
CA ALA A 516 3.89 21.01 -17.81
C ALA A 516 4.60 20.38 -19.03
N LYS A 517 5.29 19.25 -18.82
CA LYS A 517 5.94 18.49 -19.91
C LYS A 517 4.95 17.88 -20.90
N LEU A 518 3.73 17.57 -20.44
CA LEU A 518 2.65 17.06 -21.27
C LEU A 518 1.84 18.19 -21.94
N GLY A 519 2.20 19.46 -21.72
CA GLY A 519 1.42 20.60 -22.21
C GLY A 519 0.05 20.76 -21.55
N LYS A 520 -0.16 20.15 -20.37
CA LYS A 520 -1.42 20.20 -19.62
C LYS A 520 -1.33 21.19 -18.46
N LYS A 521 -2.46 21.84 -18.13
CA LYS A 521 -2.54 22.77 -17.00
C LYS A 521 -3.05 22.05 -15.74
N PRO A 522 -2.50 22.37 -14.55
CA PRO A 522 -3.08 21.88 -13.31
C PRO A 522 -4.46 22.51 -13.09
N TRP A 523 -5.36 21.77 -12.44
CA TRP A 523 -6.61 22.31 -11.92
C TRP A 523 -6.50 22.49 -10.42
N GLY A 524 -6.77 23.71 -9.95
CA GLY A 524 -6.73 24.06 -8.54
C GLY A 524 -5.45 23.62 -7.83
N GLN A 525 -5.57 23.35 -6.53
CA GLN A 525 -4.53 22.71 -5.73
C GLN A 525 -5.02 21.31 -5.34
N PRO A 526 -4.58 20.25 -6.04
CA PRO A 526 -5.02 18.91 -5.73
C PRO A 526 -4.49 18.52 -4.35
N SER A 527 -5.36 17.87 -3.57
CA SER A 527 -5.08 17.36 -2.23
C SER A 527 -5.18 15.83 -2.21
N ILE A 528 -4.66 15.23 -1.15
CA ILE A 528 -4.71 13.78 -0.94
C ILE A 528 -5.59 13.48 0.28
N SER A 529 -6.63 12.69 0.05
CA SER A 529 -7.44 12.10 1.11
C SER A 529 -6.74 10.88 1.71
N LEU A 530 -6.90 10.69 3.01
CA LEU A 530 -6.45 9.51 3.72
C LEU A 530 -7.67 8.74 4.24
N SER A 531 -7.76 7.47 3.89
CA SER A 531 -8.78 6.57 4.44
C SER A 531 -8.14 5.31 4.98
N ALA A 532 -8.85 4.59 5.83
CA ALA A 532 -8.37 3.33 6.36
C ALA A 532 -9.45 2.26 6.40
N GLN A 533 -9.04 0.99 6.25
CA GLN A 533 -9.93 -0.15 6.37
C GLN A 533 -9.24 -1.37 6.97
N GLY A 534 -10.03 -2.17 7.72
CA GLY A 534 -9.58 -3.39 8.36
C GLY A 534 -10.12 -3.52 9.77
N GLY A 535 -10.89 -4.58 10.05
CA GLY A 535 -11.34 -4.93 11.40
C GLY A 535 -12.31 -3.98 12.12
N VAL A 536 -12.57 -2.77 11.61
CA VAL A 536 -13.46 -1.78 12.24
C VAL A 536 -14.86 -2.37 12.43
N GLY A 537 -15.38 -2.26 13.64
CA GLY A 537 -16.66 -2.84 14.03
C GLY A 537 -17.48 -1.98 14.99
N THR A 538 -16.95 -0.90 15.57
CA THR A 538 -17.72 -0.03 16.49
C THR A 538 -17.59 1.45 16.17
N LEU A 539 -18.48 2.27 16.75
CA LEU A 539 -18.42 3.73 16.66
C LEU A 539 -17.12 4.28 17.25
N GLU A 540 -16.67 3.74 18.38
CA GLU A 540 -15.48 4.19 19.09
C GLU A 540 -14.24 4.01 18.23
N GLU A 541 -14.09 2.83 17.59
CA GLU A 541 -13.00 2.56 16.65
C GLU A 541 -13.06 3.50 15.44
N HIS A 542 -14.25 3.73 14.89
CA HIS A 542 -14.44 4.65 13.77
C HIS A 542 -14.07 6.09 14.12
N LYS A 543 -14.60 6.62 15.24
CA LYS A 543 -14.27 7.96 15.74
C LYS A 543 -12.80 8.09 16.08
N PHE A 544 -12.20 7.05 16.67
CA PHE A 544 -10.79 7.03 16.99
C PHE A 544 -9.96 7.19 15.71
N LEU A 545 -10.25 6.38 14.68
CA LEU A 545 -9.59 6.45 13.38
C LEU A 545 -9.69 7.83 12.73
N VAL A 546 -10.88 8.43 12.72
CA VAL A 546 -11.11 9.77 12.14
C VAL A 546 -10.40 10.86 12.94
N ASN A 547 -10.58 10.89 14.26
CA ASN A 547 -10.14 12.01 15.09
C ASN A 547 -8.65 11.94 15.43
N HIS A 548 -8.14 10.77 15.79
CA HIS A 548 -6.75 10.61 16.22
C HIS A 548 -5.77 10.63 15.04
N TYR A 549 -6.11 9.94 13.95
CA TYR A 549 -5.26 9.86 12.75
C TYR A 549 -5.62 10.88 11.66
N GLY A 550 -6.69 11.66 11.83
CA GLY A 550 -7.10 12.67 10.86
C GLY A 550 -7.56 12.07 9.53
N LEU A 551 -8.23 10.91 9.57
CA LEU A 551 -8.73 10.22 8.37
C LEU A 551 -9.99 10.89 7.83
N ASP A 552 -10.09 10.99 6.51
CA ASP A 552 -11.22 11.58 5.79
C ASP A 552 -12.42 10.62 5.71
N SER A 553 -12.14 9.31 5.68
CA SER A 553 -13.16 8.25 5.61
C SER A 553 -12.64 6.92 6.17
N VAL A 554 -13.54 6.06 6.62
CA VAL A 554 -13.23 4.70 7.09
C VAL A 554 -14.02 3.65 6.30
N GLY A 555 -13.34 2.62 5.80
CA GLY A 555 -13.96 1.54 5.03
C GLY A 555 -14.58 0.48 5.92
N TRP A 556 -15.89 0.27 5.79
CA TRP A 556 -16.66 -0.78 6.46
C TRP A 556 -17.06 -1.85 5.46
N GLY A 557 -16.36 -2.99 5.46
CA GLY A 557 -16.62 -4.10 4.54
C GLY A 557 -17.44 -5.22 5.19
N THR A 558 -16.75 -6.10 5.90
CA THR A 558 -17.28 -7.35 6.47
C THR A 558 -18.69 -7.24 7.10
N PRO A 559 -19.03 -6.21 7.92
CA PRO A 559 -20.37 -6.12 8.51
C PRO A 559 -21.50 -5.98 7.47
N PHE A 560 -21.24 -5.37 6.31
CA PHE A 560 -22.24 -5.23 5.23
C PHE A 560 -22.57 -6.55 4.53
N LEU A 561 -21.81 -7.63 4.75
CA LEU A 561 -22.24 -8.98 4.34
C LEU A 561 -23.51 -9.43 5.07
N MET A 562 -23.83 -8.83 6.23
CA MET A 562 -25.05 -9.08 7.00
C MET A 562 -26.23 -8.22 6.56
N VAL A 563 -26.08 -7.42 5.49
CA VAL A 563 -27.07 -6.46 5.02
C VAL A 563 -27.53 -6.82 3.60
N PRO A 564 -28.64 -7.57 3.44
CA PRO A 564 -29.13 -8.04 2.13
C PRO A 564 -29.53 -6.91 1.19
N GLN A 565 -29.89 -5.75 1.74
CA GLN A 565 -30.19 -4.53 0.99
C GLN A 565 -28.93 -3.92 0.34
N VAL A 566 -27.73 -4.40 0.67
CA VAL A 566 -26.45 -3.84 0.20
C VAL A 566 -25.66 -4.88 -0.57
N THR A 567 -25.62 -6.13 -0.10
CA THR A 567 -24.79 -7.20 -0.68
C THR A 567 -25.60 -8.44 -1.08
N ASN A 568 -25.02 -9.25 -1.97
CA ASN A 568 -25.66 -10.45 -2.52
C ASN A 568 -25.11 -11.75 -1.93
N VAL A 569 -25.47 -12.03 -0.68
CA VAL A 569 -25.04 -13.23 0.04
C VAL A 569 -26.07 -14.38 -0.09
N GLY A 570 -27.36 -14.04 -0.09
CA GLY A 570 -28.46 -15.00 -0.08
C GLY A 570 -28.78 -15.54 1.32
N GLU A 571 -30.05 -15.90 1.55
CA GLU A 571 -30.59 -16.20 2.88
C GLU A 571 -29.88 -17.38 3.57
N GLU A 572 -29.70 -18.50 2.87
CA GLU A 572 -29.02 -19.68 3.40
C GLU A 572 -27.58 -19.39 3.84
N ASN A 573 -26.87 -18.54 3.09
CA ASN A 573 -25.50 -18.17 3.42
C ASN A 573 -25.43 -17.13 4.55
N LEU A 574 -26.45 -16.28 4.70
CA LEU A 574 -26.59 -15.39 5.86
C LEU A 574 -26.76 -16.21 7.15
N LYS A 575 -27.56 -17.28 7.13
CA LYS A 575 -27.69 -18.21 8.26
C LYS A 575 -26.32 -18.80 8.65
N LYS A 576 -25.52 -19.20 7.65
CA LYS A 576 -24.15 -19.69 7.87
C LYS A 576 -23.25 -18.62 8.52
N LEU A 577 -23.29 -17.37 8.06
CA LEU A 577 -22.53 -16.27 8.66
C LEU A 577 -22.93 -15.99 10.12
N ILE A 578 -24.24 -15.97 10.41
CA ILE A 578 -24.76 -15.81 11.78
C ILE A 578 -24.24 -16.95 12.67
N SER A 579 -24.29 -18.19 12.20
CA SER A 579 -23.84 -19.35 12.97
C SER A 579 -22.31 -19.48 13.12
N ALA A 580 -21.53 -18.71 12.35
CA ALA A 580 -20.09 -18.88 12.27
C ALA A 580 -19.37 -18.62 13.61
N LYS A 581 -18.44 -19.50 13.95
CA LYS A 581 -17.53 -19.35 15.10
C LYS A 581 -16.15 -18.87 14.66
N GLN A 582 -15.29 -18.52 15.61
CA GLN A 582 -13.94 -18.02 15.31
C GLN A 582 -13.15 -19.04 14.47
N GLU A 583 -13.29 -20.33 14.74
CA GLU A 583 -12.62 -21.42 14.02
C GLU A 583 -13.14 -21.66 12.58
N ASP A 584 -14.33 -21.14 12.26
CA ASP A 584 -14.93 -21.25 10.92
C ASP A 584 -14.37 -20.21 9.95
N VAL A 585 -13.89 -19.07 10.45
CA VAL A 585 -13.31 -17.99 9.65
C VAL A 585 -11.80 -18.15 9.64
N VAL A 586 -11.26 -18.61 8.52
CA VAL A 586 -9.86 -19.03 8.44
C VAL A 586 -9.08 -18.28 7.38
N LEU A 587 -7.87 -17.86 7.75
CA LEU A 587 -6.86 -17.43 6.80
C LEU A 587 -6.24 -18.68 6.18
N SER A 588 -6.40 -18.85 4.87
CA SER A 588 -6.07 -20.10 4.20
C SER A 588 -5.24 -19.90 2.94
N ASP A 589 -4.58 -20.95 2.48
CA ASP A 589 -3.85 -20.98 1.21
C ASP A 589 -4.77 -21.18 0.00
N ALA A 590 -6.09 -20.94 0.12
CA ALA A 590 -7.09 -21.29 -0.88
C ALA A 590 -6.98 -20.53 -2.22
N SER A 591 -6.30 -19.38 -2.23
CA SER A 591 -6.14 -18.58 -3.44
C SER A 591 -5.23 -19.25 -4.47
N PRO A 592 -5.65 -19.35 -5.75
CA PRO A 592 -4.78 -19.78 -6.83
C PRO A 592 -3.56 -18.87 -7.06
N LEU A 593 -3.61 -17.61 -6.61
CA LEU A 593 -2.53 -16.63 -6.78
C LEU A 593 -1.36 -16.81 -5.80
N GLY A 594 -1.42 -17.78 -4.88
CA GLY A 594 -0.38 -17.97 -3.87
C GLY A 594 -0.34 -16.86 -2.81
N VAL A 595 -1.46 -16.17 -2.60
CA VAL A 595 -1.65 -15.15 -1.56
C VAL A 595 -2.66 -15.69 -0.54
N PRO A 596 -2.40 -15.60 0.77
CA PRO A 596 -3.37 -16.00 1.79
C PRO A 596 -4.74 -15.37 1.57
N PHE A 597 -5.80 -16.10 1.88
CA PHE A 597 -7.17 -15.71 1.62
C PHE A 597 -8.09 -16.12 2.77
N TRP A 598 -8.83 -15.14 3.30
CA TRP A 598 -9.88 -15.36 4.28
C TRP A 598 -11.08 -16.05 3.64
N LYS A 599 -11.50 -17.15 4.25
CA LYS A 599 -12.72 -17.85 3.84
C LYS A 599 -13.53 -18.31 5.03
N LEU A 600 -14.83 -18.46 4.80
CA LEU A 600 -15.71 -19.22 5.67
C LEU A 600 -15.61 -20.73 5.33
N ARG A 601 -15.16 -21.54 6.28
CA ARG A 601 -14.99 -23.00 6.12
C ARG A 601 -16.32 -23.73 5.87
N THR A 602 -17.42 -23.19 6.38
CA THR A 602 -18.79 -23.73 6.20
C THR A 602 -19.46 -23.24 4.92
N SER A 603 -18.78 -22.45 4.07
CA SER A 603 -19.34 -22.05 2.78
C SER A 603 -19.57 -23.24 1.84
N ALA A 604 -20.58 -23.13 0.97
CA ALA A 604 -20.93 -24.19 0.01
C ALA A 604 -19.74 -24.56 -0.89
N SER A 605 -18.95 -23.57 -1.31
CA SER A 605 -17.72 -23.79 -2.07
C SER A 605 -16.72 -24.70 -1.35
N ASP A 606 -16.47 -24.46 -0.05
CA ASP A 606 -15.49 -25.26 0.69
C ASP A 606 -16.00 -26.67 1.03
N GLU A 607 -17.30 -26.82 1.30
CA GLU A 607 -17.96 -28.12 1.49
C GLU A 607 -17.81 -28.99 0.24
N ILE A 608 -18.08 -28.43 -0.94
CA ILE A 608 -17.98 -29.14 -2.22
C ILE A 608 -16.53 -29.42 -2.59
N ARG A 609 -15.59 -28.51 -2.32
CA ARG A 609 -14.16 -28.77 -2.46
C ARG A 609 -13.76 -30.01 -1.64
N ARG A 610 -14.13 -30.06 -0.36
CA ARG A 610 -13.84 -31.21 0.52
C ARG A 610 -14.50 -32.49 0.04
N LYS A 611 -15.73 -32.42 -0.48
CA LYS A 611 -16.42 -33.57 -1.10
C LYS A 611 -15.64 -34.10 -2.31
N ARG A 612 -15.26 -33.23 -3.25
CA ARG A 612 -14.49 -33.61 -4.44
C ARG A 612 -13.14 -34.25 -4.11
N ILE A 613 -12.49 -33.79 -3.04
CA ILE A 613 -11.26 -34.42 -2.53
C ILE A 613 -11.54 -35.85 -2.07
N ARG A 614 -12.60 -36.08 -1.29
CA ARG A 614 -13.00 -37.43 -0.84
C ARG A 614 -13.39 -38.34 -2.00
N ASP A 615 -14.04 -37.79 -3.01
CA ASP A 615 -14.47 -38.51 -4.21
C ASP A 615 -13.32 -38.76 -5.22
N GLY A 616 -12.09 -38.36 -4.90
CA GLY A 616 -10.91 -38.58 -5.76
C GLY A 616 -10.82 -37.68 -7.00
N VAL A 617 -11.64 -36.63 -7.09
CA VAL A 617 -11.74 -35.71 -8.24
C VAL A 617 -11.48 -34.23 -7.87
N PRO A 618 -10.31 -33.91 -7.29
CA PRO A 618 -10.03 -32.59 -6.74
C PRO A 618 -9.90 -31.50 -7.83
N GLY A 619 -10.01 -30.24 -7.42
CA GLY A 619 -10.01 -29.06 -8.29
C GLY A 619 -11.30 -28.85 -9.10
N SER A 620 -11.35 -27.78 -9.91
CA SER A 620 -12.51 -27.39 -10.73
C SER A 620 -12.19 -27.32 -12.23
N PRO A 621 -13.19 -27.36 -13.14
CA PRO A 621 -12.97 -27.30 -14.60
C PRO A 621 -12.34 -26.00 -15.14
N CYS A 622 -12.40 -24.89 -14.38
CA CYS A 622 -11.79 -23.58 -14.69
C CYS A 622 -12.19 -22.98 -16.08
N PRO A 623 -13.49 -22.76 -16.36
CA PRO A 623 -13.92 -22.19 -17.64
C PRO A 623 -13.47 -20.74 -17.84
N LYS A 624 -13.49 -19.91 -16.78
CA LYS A 624 -13.18 -18.47 -16.86
C LYS A 624 -11.69 -18.15 -17.04
N ARG A 625 -10.80 -19.01 -16.54
CA ARG A 625 -9.33 -18.87 -16.60
C ARG A 625 -8.71 -17.57 -16.03
N TYR A 626 -9.48 -16.66 -15.42
CA TYR A 626 -8.97 -15.35 -14.94
C TYR A 626 -7.82 -15.41 -13.92
N LEU A 627 -7.65 -16.53 -13.21
CA LEU A 627 -6.57 -16.74 -12.22
C LEU A 627 -5.57 -17.81 -12.67
N SER A 628 -5.36 -17.95 -13.99
CA SER A 628 -4.42 -18.92 -14.56
C SER A 628 -3.04 -18.29 -14.69
N SER A 629 -2.15 -18.55 -13.74
CA SER A 629 -0.82 -17.91 -13.68
C SER A 629 0.35 -18.89 -13.67
N ASP A 630 0.11 -20.20 -13.62
CA ASP A 630 1.16 -21.19 -13.40
C ASP A 630 1.53 -21.94 -14.69
N PHE A 631 2.82 -22.03 -14.99
CA PHE A 631 3.34 -22.64 -16.22
C PHE A 631 3.99 -24.01 -16.00
N GLU A 632 3.95 -24.56 -14.78
CA GLU A 632 4.73 -25.74 -14.39
C GLU A 632 4.51 -26.95 -15.32
N PHE A 633 3.27 -27.14 -15.80
CA PHE A 633 2.90 -28.32 -16.61
C PHE A 633 2.40 -27.98 -18.02
N SER A 634 2.56 -26.74 -18.48
CA SER A 634 1.99 -26.30 -19.77
C SER A 634 2.66 -25.02 -20.28
N ARG A 635 2.76 -24.87 -21.61
CA ARG A 635 3.24 -23.62 -22.25
C ARG A 635 2.27 -22.46 -22.07
N THR A 636 0.98 -22.75 -21.95
CA THR A 636 -0.05 -21.79 -21.54
C THR A 636 -0.33 -21.94 -20.05
N PRO A 637 -0.61 -20.83 -19.33
CA PRO A 637 -0.75 -20.91 -17.90
C PRO A 637 -2.03 -21.66 -17.50
N ILE A 638 -1.93 -22.44 -16.43
CA ILE A 638 -3.04 -23.19 -15.83
C ILE A 638 -3.31 -22.67 -14.42
N CYS A 639 -4.58 -22.71 -14.02
CA CYS A 639 -4.99 -22.28 -12.68
C CYS A 639 -4.66 -23.38 -11.66
N LYS A 640 -4.07 -23.01 -10.52
CA LYS A 640 -3.75 -23.97 -9.42
C LYS A 640 -4.98 -24.62 -8.79
N ALA A 641 -6.15 -23.99 -8.90
CA ALA A 641 -7.42 -24.59 -8.48
C ALA A 641 -8.06 -25.50 -9.55
N SER A 642 -7.47 -25.63 -10.74
CA SER A 642 -8.04 -26.46 -11.79
C SER A 642 -7.80 -27.95 -11.50
N SER A 643 -8.75 -28.81 -11.88
CA SER A 643 -8.58 -30.27 -11.79
C SER A 643 -7.37 -30.75 -12.57
N ARG A 644 -7.06 -30.09 -13.71
CA ARG A 644 -5.86 -30.38 -14.51
C ARG A 644 -4.58 -30.14 -13.70
N TYR A 645 -4.41 -28.96 -13.08
CA TYR A 645 -3.22 -28.67 -12.29
C TYR A 645 -3.10 -29.61 -11.10
N GLN A 646 -4.18 -29.77 -10.32
CA GLN A 646 -4.13 -30.58 -9.09
C GLN A 646 -3.80 -32.03 -9.39
N LYS A 647 -4.40 -32.64 -10.43
CA LYS A 647 -4.05 -34.01 -10.84
C LYS A 647 -2.57 -34.17 -11.17
N LEU A 648 -2.02 -33.26 -12.00
CA LEU A 648 -0.61 -33.30 -12.42
C LEU A 648 0.35 -33.07 -11.23
N LYS A 649 0.01 -32.13 -10.35
CA LYS A 649 0.85 -31.80 -9.20
C LYS A 649 0.86 -32.91 -8.15
N LEU A 650 -0.29 -33.52 -7.88
CA LEU A 650 -0.39 -34.65 -6.95
C LEU A 650 0.39 -35.86 -7.46
N ASP A 651 0.31 -36.17 -8.76
CA ASP A 651 1.10 -37.24 -9.39
C ASP A 651 2.62 -36.95 -9.23
N GLN A 652 3.06 -35.72 -9.53
CA GLN A 652 4.46 -35.31 -9.33
C GLN A 652 4.91 -35.45 -7.86
N ILE A 653 4.09 -35.07 -6.88
CA ILE A 653 4.42 -35.19 -5.46
C ILE A 653 4.51 -36.66 -5.04
N SER A 654 3.57 -37.50 -5.50
CA SER A 654 3.53 -38.93 -5.17
C SER A 654 4.82 -39.66 -5.60
N LYS A 655 5.35 -39.31 -6.79
CA LYS A 655 6.57 -39.87 -7.38
C LYS A 655 7.87 -39.28 -6.81
N SER A 656 7.79 -38.25 -5.97
CA SER A 656 8.99 -37.61 -5.40
C SER A 656 9.62 -38.43 -4.28
N SER A 657 10.93 -38.26 -4.04
CA SER A 657 11.67 -38.86 -2.93
C SER A 657 11.58 -38.06 -1.62
N LEU A 658 10.62 -37.13 -1.51
CA LEU A 658 10.45 -36.28 -0.33
C LEU A 658 10.00 -37.10 0.90
N PRO A 659 10.40 -36.69 2.13
CA PRO A 659 9.86 -37.26 3.36
C PRO A 659 8.33 -37.17 3.44
N GLU A 660 7.68 -38.17 4.05
CA GLU A 660 6.22 -38.30 4.05
C GLU A 660 5.50 -37.10 4.69
N LYS A 661 6.09 -36.55 5.77
CA LYS A 661 5.59 -35.33 6.42
C LYS A 661 5.55 -34.13 5.46
N ILE A 662 6.57 -33.98 4.62
CA ILE A 662 6.67 -32.90 3.62
C ILE A 662 5.72 -33.17 2.45
N LYS A 663 5.60 -34.43 2.00
CA LYS A 663 4.62 -34.81 0.96
C LYS A 663 3.21 -34.44 1.38
N LYS A 664 2.80 -34.82 2.59
CA LYS A 664 1.47 -34.51 3.14
C LYS A 664 1.20 -33.01 3.14
N ALA A 665 2.13 -32.20 3.63
CA ALA A 665 1.94 -30.75 3.67
C ALA A 665 1.84 -30.12 2.27
N LYS A 666 2.63 -30.60 1.28
CA LYS A 666 2.52 -30.15 -0.12
C LYS A 666 1.19 -30.58 -0.76
N ILE A 667 0.71 -31.78 -0.45
CA ILE A 667 -0.60 -32.26 -0.90
C ILE A 667 -1.70 -31.35 -0.32
N ASP A 668 -1.66 -31.05 0.98
CA ASP A 668 -2.62 -30.17 1.63
C ASP A 668 -2.62 -28.77 1.00
N GLU A 669 -1.45 -28.21 0.67
CA GLU A 669 -1.33 -26.94 -0.04
C GLU A 669 -2.02 -26.97 -1.42
N VAL A 670 -1.80 -28.03 -2.21
CA VAL A 670 -2.42 -28.21 -3.53
C VAL A 670 -3.93 -28.37 -3.43
N LEU A 671 -4.40 -29.19 -2.49
CA LEU A 671 -5.81 -29.48 -2.28
C LEU A 671 -6.56 -28.31 -1.63
N SER A 672 -5.86 -27.38 -0.97
CA SER A 672 -6.47 -26.19 -0.37
C SER A 672 -7.11 -25.25 -1.39
N LYS A 673 -6.67 -25.28 -2.66
CA LYS A 673 -7.04 -24.30 -3.69
C LYS A 673 -8.51 -24.40 -4.09
N THR A 674 -9.16 -23.25 -4.22
CA THR A 674 -10.59 -23.11 -4.56
C THR A 674 -10.78 -22.24 -5.82
N CYS A 675 -11.86 -22.47 -6.58
CA CYS A 675 -12.16 -21.69 -7.78
C CYS A 675 -12.79 -20.32 -7.44
N LEU A 676 -11.96 -19.33 -7.11
CA LEU A 676 -12.44 -18.00 -6.73
C LEU A 676 -13.16 -17.22 -7.86
N CYS A 677 -12.87 -17.50 -9.14
CA CYS A 677 -13.49 -16.76 -10.26
C CYS A 677 -15.00 -16.99 -10.41
N SER A 678 -15.46 -18.21 -10.11
CA SER A 678 -16.87 -18.58 -10.22
C SER A 678 -17.54 -18.49 -8.85
N ASP A 679 -16.87 -18.96 -7.81
CA ASP A 679 -17.47 -19.15 -6.50
C ASP A 679 -17.74 -17.81 -5.78
N LEU A 680 -16.96 -16.75 -6.04
CA LEU A 680 -17.22 -15.41 -5.49
C LEU A 680 -18.35 -14.67 -6.22
N ALA A 681 -18.73 -15.12 -7.42
CA ALA A 681 -19.83 -14.55 -8.20
C ALA A 681 -21.16 -15.30 -7.95
N ALA A 682 -21.10 -16.55 -7.49
CA ALA A 682 -22.26 -17.44 -7.37
C ALA A 682 -23.39 -16.87 -6.50
N GLY A 683 -23.07 -16.12 -5.44
CA GLY A 683 -24.05 -15.50 -4.55
C GLY A 683 -24.96 -14.51 -5.29
N VAL A 684 -24.38 -13.64 -6.13
CA VAL A 684 -25.16 -12.67 -6.91
C VAL A 684 -26.07 -13.37 -7.91
N LEU A 685 -25.56 -14.38 -8.61
CA LEU A 685 -26.33 -15.08 -9.64
C LEU A 685 -27.53 -15.79 -9.03
N THR A 686 -27.32 -16.45 -7.88
CA THR A 686 -28.41 -17.07 -7.12
C THR A 686 -29.45 -16.04 -6.67
N CYS A 687 -29.02 -14.89 -6.12
CA CYS A 687 -29.92 -13.82 -5.70
C CYS A 687 -30.71 -13.19 -6.86
N LEU A 688 -30.17 -13.22 -8.08
CA LEU A 688 -30.81 -12.72 -9.29
C LEU A 688 -31.65 -13.78 -10.02
N GLY A 689 -31.71 -15.02 -9.50
CA GLY A 689 -32.42 -16.13 -10.15
C GLY A 689 -31.72 -16.68 -11.40
N ILE A 690 -30.41 -16.46 -11.53
CA ILE A 690 -29.58 -16.92 -12.64
C ILE A 690 -28.84 -18.19 -12.21
N ASP A 691 -29.03 -19.31 -12.93
CA ASP A 691 -28.28 -20.53 -12.65
C ASP A 691 -26.79 -20.32 -12.93
N SER A 692 -25.96 -20.61 -11.92
CA SER A 692 -24.52 -20.41 -11.98
C SER A 692 -23.74 -21.71 -12.07
N HIS A 693 -24.39 -22.87 -11.81
CA HIS A 693 -23.75 -24.17 -11.57
C HIS A 693 -22.50 -24.09 -10.64
N SER A 694 -22.43 -23.05 -9.80
CA SER A 694 -21.27 -22.68 -8.99
C SER A 694 -21.71 -22.53 -7.55
N ASN A 695 -20.77 -22.67 -6.62
CA ASN A 695 -21.08 -22.70 -5.19
C ASN A 695 -20.45 -21.51 -4.50
N LEU A 696 -21.20 -20.82 -3.65
CA LEU A 696 -20.72 -19.58 -3.07
C LEU A 696 -19.49 -19.82 -2.18
N ALA A 697 -18.41 -19.10 -2.48
CA ALA A 697 -17.30 -18.87 -1.57
C ALA A 697 -17.55 -17.57 -0.81
N ILE A 698 -17.48 -17.61 0.53
CA ILE A 698 -17.67 -16.41 1.35
C ILE A 698 -16.31 -15.90 1.82
N CYS A 699 -16.04 -14.66 1.45
CA CYS A 699 -14.83 -13.90 1.69
C CYS A 699 -15.11 -12.85 2.76
N CYS A 700 -15.09 -13.26 4.03
CA CYS A 700 -15.39 -12.40 5.17
C CYS A 700 -14.14 -12.16 6.01
N GLY A 701 -13.99 -10.96 6.57
CA GLY A 701 -12.95 -10.69 7.57
C GLY A 701 -13.26 -11.38 8.91
N PRO A 702 -12.27 -11.52 9.80
CA PRO A 702 -12.41 -12.28 11.04
C PRO A 702 -13.43 -11.68 12.02
N GLY A 703 -13.74 -10.38 11.92
CA GLY A 703 -14.75 -9.72 12.74
C GLY A 703 -16.21 -10.07 12.41
N ILE A 704 -16.48 -10.87 11.35
CA ILE A 704 -17.87 -11.24 11.00
C ILE A 704 -18.61 -11.96 12.12
N VAL A 705 -17.87 -12.72 12.93
CA VAL A 705 -18.40 -13.54 14.01
C VAL A 705 -19.00 -12.73 15.15
N ASP A 706 -18.68 -11.44 15.24
CA ASP A 706 -19.24 -10.52 16.24
C ASP A 706 -20.61 -9.96 15.83
N PHE A 707 -21.06 -10.22 14.58
CA PHE A 707 -22.36 -9.81 14.05
C PHE A 707 -23.29 -11.02 13.90
N LYS A 708 -24.30 -11.10 14.76
CA LYS A 708 -25.24 -12.25 14.84
C LYS A 708 -26.66 -11.96 14.34
N LYS A 709 -26.85 -10.81 13.68
CA LYS A 709 -28.15 -10.36 13.19
C LYS A 709 -28.06 -9.99 11.71
N VAL A 710 -29.06 -10.41 10.92
CA VAL A 710 -29.31 -9.83 9.60
C VAL A 710 -29.84 -8.42 9.81
N ALA A 711 -29.08 -7.42 9.36
CA ALA A 711 -29.40 -6.01 9.59
C ALA A 711 -29.97 -5.37 8.32
N THR A 712 -30.84 -4.39 8.51
CA THR A 712 -31.20 -3.43 7.47
C THR A 712 -30.07 -2.44 7.22
N LEU A 713 -30.09 -1.73 6.09
CA LEU A 713 -29.15 -0.65 5.80
C LEU A 713 -29.20 0.42 6.90
N ARG A 714 -30.40 0.83 7.31
CA ARG A 714 -30.59 1.82 8.38
C ARG A 714 -29.95 1.35 9.68
N GLU A 715 -30.20 0.12 10.10
CA GLU A 715 -29.60 -0.40 11.34
C GLU A 715 -28.07 -0.45 11.28
N MET A 716 -27.49 -0.81 10.13
CA MET A 716 -26.04 -0.79 9.97
C MET A 716 -25.47 0.64 10.01
N VAL A 717 -26.13 1.61 9.38
CA VAL A 717 -25.73 3.02 9.47
C VAL A 717 -25.88 3.56 10.89
N ASP A 718 -26.96 3.20 11.57
CA ASP A 718 -27.21 3.54 12.97
C ASP A 718 -26.18 2.91 13.90
N HIS A 719 -25.71 1.70 13.60
CA HIS A 719 -24.58 1.06 14.27
C HIS A 719 -23.27 1.84 14.08
N ILE A 720 -22.95 2.22 12.84
CA ILE A 720 -21.73 2.98 12.53
C ILE A 720 -21.71 4.34 13.24
N TYR A 721 -22.88 5.00 13.37
CA TYR A 721 -23.02 6.30 14.05
C TYR A 721 -23.42 6.20 15.52
N GLY A 722 -23.50 4.99 16.09
CA GLY A 722 -23.75 4.74 17.51
C GLY A 722 -25.17 5.07 18.01
N ARG A 723 -26.15 5.07 17.11
CA ARG A 723 -27.58 5.14 17.46
C ARG A 723 -28.14 3.80 17.95
N LEU A 724 -27.48 2.71 17.60
CA LEU A 724 -27.70 1.36 18.15
C LEU A 724 -26.39 0.57 18.11
N SER A 725 -26.37 -0.66 18.66
CA SER A 725 -25.24 -1.59 18.52
C SER A 725 -25.71 -2.94 17.95
N LEU A 726 -25.03 -3.40 16.90
CA LEU A 726 -25.21 -4.74 16.30
C LEU A 726 -24.18 -5.76 16.80
N ILE A 727 -23.21 -5.34 17.61
CA ILE A 727 -22.22 -6.23 18.22
C ILE A 727 -22.85 -6.95 19.40
N CYS A 728 -22.84 -8.28 19.37
CA CYS A 728 -23.40 -9.11 20.44
C CYS A 728 -22.36 -9.62 21.44
N ASN A 729 -21.07 -9.49 21.12
CA ASN A 729 -19.97 -9.97 21.94
C ASN A 729 -19.34 -8.81 22.73
N PRO A 730 -19.63 -8.65 24.03
CA PRO A 730 -19.08 -7.58 24.84
C PRO A 730 -17.56 -7.71 25.07
N ASP A 731 -17.01 -8.91 24.84
CA ASP A 731 -15.58 -9.21 24.98
C ASP A 731 -14.84 -9.18 23.65
N ARG A 732 -15.45 -8.62 22.59
CA ARG A 732 -14.79 -8.38 21.32
C ARG A 732 -13.51 -7.55 21.54
N PRO A 733 -12.32 -8.02 21.11
CA PRO A 733 -11.11 -7.24 21.20
C PRO A 733 -11.18 -6.02 20.26
N HIS A 734 -10.54 -4.93 20.67
CA HIS A 734 -10.35 -3.76 19.80
C HIS A 734 -9.66 -4.16 18.48
N MET A 735 -10.00 -3.51 17.37
CA MET A 735 -9.50 -3.85 16.03
C MET A 735 -7.96 -3.99 15.93
N PHE A 736 -7.21 -3.15 16.66
CA PHE A 736 -5.74 -3.21 16.73
C PHE A 736 -5.23 -4.43 17.50
N ILE A 737 -5.87 -4.77 18.61
CA ILE A 737 -5.56 -5.98 19.38
C ILE A 737 -5.88 -7.23 18.55
N LYS A 738 -7.00 -7.20 17.82
CA LYS A 738 -7.34 -8.28 16.88
C LYS A 738 -6.29 -8.41 15.79
N GLU A 739 -5.87 -7.31 15.16
CA GLU A 739 -4.81 -7.33 14.15
C GLU A 739 -3.50 -7.90 14.70
N LEU A 740 -3.05 -7.44 15.87
CA LEU A 740 -1.85 -7.95 16.54
C LEU A 740 -1.93 -9.48 16.76
N SER A 741 -3.06 -9.97 17.28
CA SER A 741 -3.28 -11.41 17.49
C SER A 741 -3.19 -12.23 16.18
N LEU A 742 -3.66 -11.66 15.07
CA LEU A 742 -3.60 -12.29 13.75
C LEU A 742 -2.16 -12.34 13.22
N TYR A 743 -1.37 -11.28 13.44
CA TYR A 743 0.04 -11.26 13.08
C TYR A 743 0.87 -12.26 13.88
N ILE A 744 0.60 -12.40 15.19
CA ILE A 744 1.24 -13.40 16.05
C ILE A 744 0.92 -14.82 15.57
N THR A 745 -0.36 -15.08 15.28
CA THR A 745 -0.81 -16.37 14.72
C THR A 745 -0.14 -16.66 13.36
N PHE A 746 -0.04 -15.64 12.51
CA PHE A 746 0.62 -15.75 11.21
C PHE A 746 2.12 -16.05 11.37
N LEU A 747 2.81 -15.33 12.25
CA LEU A 747 4.23 -15.53 12.56
C LEU A 747 4.50 -16.96 13.04
N GLN A 748 3.70 -17.45 13.99
CA GLN A 748 3.80 -18.83 14.47
C GLN A 748 3.63 -19.83 13.32
N SER A 749 2.63 -19.63 12.45
CA SER A 749 2.44 -20.49 11.28
C SER A 749 3.63 -20.46 10.30
N GLN A 750 4.30 -19.30 10.14
CA GLN A 750 5.51 -19.22 9.32
C GLN A 750 6.69 -19.95 9.96
N LEU A 751 6.86 -19.89 11.29
CA LEU A 751 7.87 -20.65 12.02
C LEU A 751 7.65 -22.15 11.87
N ASP A 752 6.43 -22.62 12.09
CA ASP A 752 6.09 -24.04 11.98
C ASP A 752 6.39 -24.57 10.58
N LYS A 753 6.06 -23.77 9.54
CA LYS A 753 6.36 -24.09 8.14
C LYS A 753 7.88 -24.08 7.86
N ALA A 754 8.64 -23.19 8.50
CA ALA A 754 10.09 -23.10 8.32
C ALA A 754 10.82 -24.27 9.00
N GLU A 755 10.39 -24.68 10.20
CA GLU A 755 10.97 -25.78 10.98
C GLU A 755 10.90 -27.11 10.22
N ILE A 756 9.83 -27.32 9.43
CA ILE A 756 9.66 -28.52 8.59
C ILE A 756 10.13 -28.32 7.14
N GLY A 757 10.80 -27.21 6.82
CA GLY A 757 11.43 -26.95 5.53
C GLY A 757 10.47 -26.64 4.37
N ILE A 758 9.22 -26.27 4.66
CA ILE A 758 8.23 -25.88 3.63
C ILE A 758 8.53 -24.49 3.08
N VAL A 759 8.86 -23.55 3.97
CA VAL A 759 9.27 -22.19 3.60
C VAL A 759 10.73 -21.97 3.94
N LYS A 760 11.43 -21.24 3.08
CA LYS A 760 12.84 -20.83 3.29
C LYS A 760 12.88 -19.37 3.69
N LEU A 761 12.50 -19.08 4.92
CA LEU A 761 12.58 -17.75 5.53
C LEU A 761 13.86 -17.64 6.36
N SER A 762 14.50 -16.48 6.35
CA SER A 762 15.74 -16.26 7.11
C SER A 762 15.45 -15.98 8.58
N GLU A 763 16.41 -16.28 9.46
CA GLU A 763 16.34 -15.86 10.87
C GLU A 763 16.11 -14.35 11.00
N LYS A 764 16.76 -13.57 10.12
CA LYS A 764 16.54 -12.12 10.03
C LYS A 764 15.08 -11.76 9.78
N TYR A 765 14.39 -12.48 8.88
CA TYR A 765 12.97 -12.21 8.62
C TYR A 765 12.14 -12.35 9.91
N PHE A 766 12.36 -13.42 10.67
CA PHE A 766 11.65 -13.65 11.93
C PHE A 766 12.02 -12.62 13.01
N ALA A 767 13.30 -12.25 13.11
CA ALA A 767 13.76 -11.21 14.02
C ALA A 767 13.17 -9.83 13.71
N ASP A 768 13.23 -9.40 12.44
CA ASP A 768 12.65 -8.13 11.98
C ASP A 768 11.12 -8.11 12.24
N PHE A 769 10.44 -9.24 11.99
CA PHE A 769 9.00 -9.38 12.24
C PHE A 769 8.66 -9.23 13.73
N SER A 770 9.34 -9.96 14.62
CA SER A 770 9.13 -9.86 16.06
C SER A 770 9.46 -8.47 16.59
N GLN A 771 10.54 -7.83 16.14
CA GLN A 771 10.90 -6.47 16.54
C GLN A 771 9.83 -5.46 16.13
N ASN A 772 9.28 -5.56 14.92
CA ASN A 772 8.22 -4.67 14.46
C ASN A 772 6.93 -4.86 15.28
N LEU A 773 6.57 -6.09 15.65
CA LEU A 773 5.43 -6.34 16.55
C LEU A 773 5.64 -5.73 17.93
N LEU A 774 6.83 -5.91 18.52
CA LEU A 774 7.17 -5.34 19.82
C LEU A 774 7.15 -3.80 19.81
N GLY A 775 7.70 -3.19 18.76
CA GLY A 775 7.60 -1.73 18.57
C GLY A 775 6.16 -1.25 18.41
N GLY A 776 5.32 -2.03 17.71
CA GLY A 776 3.89 -1.76 17.60
C GLY A 776 3.13 -1.90 18.94
N ILE A 777 3.50 -2.87 19.77
CA ILE A 777 2.97 -3.02 21.13
C ILE A 777 3.30 -1.79 21.99
N GLU A 778 4.54 -1.30 21.92
CA GLU A 778 4.95 -0.11 22.67
C GLU A 778 4.12 1.12 22.27
N TYR A 779 3.99 1.36 20.97
CA TYR A 779 3.09 2.41 20.45
C TYR A 779 1.65 2.25 20.96
N TYR A 780 1.13 1.01 21.00
CA TYR A 780 -0.21 0.75 21.51
C TYR A 780 -0.35 0.95 23.03
N ARG A 781 0.71 0.80 23.82
CA ARG A 781 0.68 1.17 25.25
C ARG A 781 0.54 2.67 25.44
N GLU A 782 1.32 3.45 24.71
CA GLU A 782 1.22 4.92 24.72
C GLU A 782 -0.19 5.36 24.31
N LEU A 783 -0.75 4.73 23.28
CA LEU A 783 -2.08 5.02 22.76
C LEU A 783 -3.20 4.61 23.75
N ALA A 784 -3.01 3.55 24.53
CA ALA A 784 -3.99 3.10 25.52
C ALA A 784 -4.27 4.12 26.63
N SER A 785 -3.33 5.03 26.90
CA SER A 785 -3.54 6.16 27.82
C SER A 785 -4.61 7.15 27.32
N HIS A 786 -4.88 7.16 26.01
CA HIS A 786 -5.90 7.99 25.37
C HIS A 786 -7.25 7.26 25.20
N LEU A 787 -7.33 5.98 25.57
CA LEU A 787 -8.56 5.19 25.57
C LEU A 787 -9.25 5.33 26.94
N ASN A 788 -10.51 5.78 26.96
CA ASN A 788 -11.25 5.99 28.22
C ASN A 788 -11.81 4.68 28.80
N GLY A 789 -11.81 4.56 30.14
CA GLY A 789 -12.60 3.58 30.89
C GLY A 789 -12.04 2.15 30.97
N SER A 790 -12.91 1.18 31.28
CA SER A 790 -12.58 -0.24 31.49
C SER A 790 -11.98 -0.94 30.25
N GLY A 791 -12.21 -0.39 29.05
CA GLY A 791 -11.61 -0.85 27.80
C GLY A 791 -10.08 -0.71 27.78
N SER A 792 -9.53 0.32 28.43
CA SER A 792 -8.07 0.55 28.49
C SER A 792 -7.35 -0.54 29.29
N SER A 793 -7.92 -0.99 30.41
CA SER A 793 -7.33 -2.07 31.22
C SER A 793 -7.29 -3.41 30.46
N ARG A 794 -8.38 -3.78 29.78
CA ARG A 794 -8.42 -4.99 28.93
C ARG A 794 -7.42 -4.91 27.78
N PHE A 795 -7.32 -3.73 27.15
CA PHE A 795 -6.38 -3.47 26.06
C PHE A 795 -4.92 -3.65 26.51
N LEU A 796 -4.53 -3.03 27.63
CA LEU A 796 -3.19 -3.16 28.21
C LEU A 796 -2.87 -4.61 28.65
N THR A 797 -3.85 -5.31 29.22
CA THR A 797 -3.70 -6.72 29.62
C THR A 797 -3.45 -7.61 28.40
N ALA A 798 -4.18 -7.38 27.30
CA ALA A 798 -3.96 -8.09 26.05
C ALA A 798 -2.57 -7.81 25.45
N LEU A 799 -2.12 -6.56 25.48
CA LEU A 799 -0.78 -6.19 25.01
C LEU A 799 0.32 -6.93 25.78
N LYS A 800 0.23 -6.98 27.11
CA LYS A 800 1.20 -7.72 27.94
C LYS A 800 1.21 -9.21 27.59
N THR A 801 0.02 -9.80 27.47
CA THR A 801 -0.11 -11.23 27.09
C THR A 801 0.56 -11.52 25.75
N PHE A 802 0.36 -10.64 24.77
CA PHE A 802 0.93 -10.80 23.43
C PHE A 802 2.43 -10.53 23.36
N GLU A 803 2.94 -9.59 24.15
CA GLU A 803 4.38 -9.39 24.33
C GLU A 803 5.04 -10.66 24.89
N ASP A 804 4.50 -11.21 25.98
CA ASP A 804 5.01 -12.43 26.60
C ASP A 804 5.02 -13.60 25.59
N GLN A 805 3.96 -13.74 24.78
CA GLN A 805 3.91 -14.73 23.70
C GLN A 805 5.02 -14.52 22.67
N ILE A 806 5.25 -13.30 22.20
CA ILE A 806 6.31 -13.00 21.21
C ILE A 806 7.69 -13.28 21.80
N MET A 807 7.92 -12.92 23.08
CA MET A 807 9.20 -13.14 23.76
C MET A 807 9.52 -14.63 23.95
N GLN A 808 8.50 -15.48 24.09
CA GLN A 808 8.65 -16.94 24.19
C GLN A 808 8.86 -17.65 22.84
N MET A 809 8.60 -16.98 21.71
CA MET A 809 8.82 -17.58 20.39
C MET A 809 10.31 -17.72 20.07
N LYS A 810 10.67 -18.79 19.34
CA LYS A 810 12.05 -19.11 18.90
C LYS A 810 12.72 -18.03 18.01
N CYS A 811 12.05 -16.92 17.70
CA CYS A 811 12.50 -15.84 16.84
C CYS A 811 13.49 -14.87 17.50
N ASN A 812 13.57 -14.87 18.84
CA ASN A 812 14.26 -13.83 19.60
C ASN A 812 15.75 -14.20 19.78
N PRO A 813 16.71 -13.33 19.39
CA PRO A 813 18.15 -13.62 19.54
C PRO A 813 18.55 -13.96 20.99
N SER A 814 17.82 -13.45 21.98
CA SER A 814 18.02 -13.72 23.41
C SER A 814 17.62 -15.12 23.88
N VAL A 815 16.90 -15.90 23.06
CA VAL A 815 16.41 -17.25 23.39
C VAL A 815 17.15 -18.35 22.61
N SER A 816 18.23 -18.00 21.90
CA SER A 816 19.02 -18.99 21.16
C SER A 816 19.91 -19.86 22.08
N LEU A 817 19.38 -21.06 22.36
CA LEU A 817 20.09 -22.35 22.53
C LEU A 817 21.01 -22.50 23.76
N GLN A 818 20.44 -23.03 24.85
CA GLN A 818 21.15 -24.12 25.52
C GLN A 818 21.19 -25.32 24.56
N PRO A 819 22.36 -25.96 24.36
CA PRO A 819 22.44 -27.15 23.54
C PRO A 819 21.68 -28.28 24.22
N SER A 820 20.70 -28.87 23.52
CA SER A 820 20.11 -30.13 23.93
C SER A 820 21.20 -31.21 23.87
N VAL A 821 21.60 -31.68 25.05
CA VAL A 821 22.41 -32.88 25.23
C VAL A 821 21.55 -34.09 24.88
N ALA A 822 21.98 -34.82 23.84
CA ALA A 822 21.92 -36.28 23.61
C ALA A 822 21.80 -36.58 22.11
#